data_AF-A0A4U3I5A5-F1
#
_entry.id   AF-A0A4U3I5A5-F1
#
_cell.length_a   1.000
_cell.length_b   1.000
_cell.length_c   1.000
_cell.angle_alpha   90.00
_cell.angle_beta   90.00
_cell.angle_gamma   90.00
#
_symmetry.space_group_name_H-M   'P 1'
#
loop_
_entity.id
_entity.type
_entity.pdbx_description
1 polymer ?
#
loop_
_entity_poly.entity_id
_entity_poly.type
_entity_poly.pdbx_seq_one_letter_code
_entity_poly.pdbx_strand_id
1 'polypeptide(L)'
;EQLPNGGIKRYRYDDLGRRVAREDEHGALTQYQWDAVGRLLKLTQPDGTHREFSYNPYGKIIAERDELGQVTRYEYADGLHLISRRINADGTQVKYRYDNARLLLTEIENEVGETYQLDYHPNGLIRQEIGFDGQCTAYAYDLNGNLLEKTEHGDDGSQLVTRYERDYAGRLVRKTLPDGNTVAYTYDRQGNLLSVEDGHWALAYEYDKQNRLTAEHQGWGTLRYGYDACGQLKDLRLPDNNRLTFNHEKGGHLATVELNGSLLTSHLFSAGREHQRQQGQLLSHYHYDDQNRLHAHAVTQQQNHLYQRQYDYDKAGNLTRLLDTRKGEHRYRYDPLQRLTRADHSQDVQERFAHNPAGNLLMQDRPGPDIVAGNRLMIQGDHHYDYDAFGNLIRERRGKGHSLVTEYRYDCQHRLIGVTQPNGQTANYRYDPFGRRISKTLEEKTTEFFWQGDKLIAEHHADRHRSYLYEPDSFRPLALLEGFGPEGVKPYYYQLDHLGTPQELTTPDGEIAWSAHYRAYGQIARLDVGKIDNPLRFQGQYYDQESGLHYNRHRYYHPDIGRYLTPDPVKLAGGINAYQYVPNPTGWVDPLGLSFNCPGLGTKSPTCSSPAEPDIPNISRRGAFREAKRDANIPMSQQPDKVADAKSGLEKQYGTVKMSDINQRSILDSLGKPTNTRVYQYTRADGSIVLIQDHSAGHVFGDTNKKGDQGAHFNLRPIATPRTGSVPGTKDHYPFRKKK
;
A
#
# COMPACT_ATOMS: atom_id res chain seq x y z
N GLU A 1 13.58 -5.39 -25.17
CA GLU A 1 14.24 -5.43 -23.85
C GLU A 1 14.39 -6.88 -23.44
N GLN A 2 15.57 -7.29 -22.98
CA GLN A 2 15.81 -8.61 -22.42
C GLN A 2 15.99 -8.48 -20.91
N LEU A 3 15.28 -9.30 -20.15
CA LEU A 3 15.25 -9.26 -18.69
C LEU A 3 16.31 -10.18 -18.09
N PRO A 4 16.71 -9.97 -16.81
CA PRO A 4 17.69 -10.83 -16.14
C PRO A 4 17.34 -12.32 -16.09
N ASN A 5 16.04 -12.64 -16.12
CA ASN A 5 15.52 -14.01 -16.16
C ASN A 5 15.39 -14.58 -17.59
N GLY A 6 15.84 -13.85 -18.62
CA GLY A 6 15.77 -14.26 -20.03
C GLY A 6 14.49 -13.88 -20.76
N GLY A 7 13.46 -13.36 -20.07
CA GLY A 7 12.22 -12.88 -20.69
C GLY A 7 12.46 -11.72 -21.67
N ILE A 8 11.60 -11.59 -22.68
CA ILE A 8 11.73 -10.56 -23.73
C ILE A 8 10.46 -9.71 -23.78
N LYS A 9 10.62 -8.39 -23.65
CA LYS A 9 9.56 -7.42 -23.96
C LYS A 9 9.82 -6.76 -25.30
N ARG A 10 8.78 -6.59 -26.11
CA ARG A 10 8.85 -5.89 -27.41
C ARG A 10 8.05 -4.60 -27.35
N TYR A 11 8.60 -3.57 -27.97
CA TYR A 11 7.99 -2.24 -28.04
C TYR A 11 8.00 -1.77 -29.49
N ARG A 12 6.89 -1.17 -29.93
CA ARG A 12 6.79 -0.51 -31.24
C ARG A 12 6.49 0.96 -31.04
N TYR A 13 7.12 1.79 -31.84
CA TYR A 13 7.00 3.25 -31.78
C TYR A 13 6.59 3.78 -33.14
N ASP A 14 5.86 4.90 -33.17
CA ASP A 14 5.64 5.67 -34.39
C ASP A 14 6.83 6.58 -34.73
N ASP A 15 6.75 7.29 -35.85
CA ASP A 15 7.80 8.21 -36.32
C ASP A 15 8.08 9.38 -35.37
N LEU A 16 7.16 9.66 -34.44
CA LEU A 16 7.31 10.66 -33.38
C LEU A 16 7.92 10.08 -32.10
N GLY A 17 8.31 8.80 -32.11
CA GLY A 17 8.89 8.10 -30.97
C GLY A 17 7.87 7.76 -29.88
N ARG A 18 6.56 7.84 -30.17
CA ARG A 18 5.49 7.48 -29.22
C ARG A 18 5.22 6.00 -29.31
N ARG A 19 5.07 5.33 -28.16
CA ARG A 19 4.82 3.89 -28.13
C ARG A 19 3.43 3.58 -28.68
N VAL A 20 3.33 2.81 -29.76
CA VAL A 20 2.07 2.36 -30.38
C VAL A 20 1.72 0.93 -30.03
N ALA A 21 2.69 0.12 -29.61
CA ALA A 21 2.43 -1.23 -29.11
C ALA A 21 3.46 -1.66 -28.06
N ARG A 22 3.02 -2.52 -27.14
CA ARG A 22 3.85 -3.23 -26.18
C ARG A 22 3.42 -4.69 -26.15
N GLU A 23 4.38 -5.58 -26.27
CA GLU A 23 4.22 -7.01 -26.07
C GLU A 23 5.00 -7.39 -24.81
N ASP A 24 4.34 -8.03 -23.85
CA ASP A 24 4.99 -8.51 -22.62
C ASP A 24 5.77 -9.82 -22.84
N GLU A 25 6.37 -10.35 -21.77
CA GLU A 25 7.18 -11.58 -21.82
C GLU A 25 6.37 -12.83 -22.24
N HIS A 26 5.04 -12.74 -22.25
CA HIS A 26 4.10 -13.81 -22.54
C HIS A 26 3.40 -13.63 -23.89
N GLY A 27 3.75 -12.60 -24.65
CA GLY A 27 3.15 -12.33 -25.96
C GLY A 27 1.87 -11.48 -25.90
N ALA A 28 1.43 -11.04 -24.72
CA ALA A 28 0.23 -10.24 -24.59
C ALA A 28 0.46 -8.82 -25.13
N LEU A 29 -0.35 -8.44 -26.12
CA LEU A 29 -0.19 -7.21 -26.90
C LEU A 29 -1.12 -6.09 -26.43
N THR A 30 -0.55 -5.03 -25.87
CA THR A 30 -1.23 -3.77 -25.60
C THR A 30 -0.96 -2.76 -26.72
N GLN A 31 -2.00 -2.12 -27.26
CA GLN A 31 -1.89 -1.13 -28.33
C GLN A 31 -2.31 0.26 -27.85
N TYR A 32 -1.68 1.29 -28.41
CA TYR A 32 -1.88 2.69 -28.06
C TYR A 32 -2.17 3.50 -29.33
N GLN A 33 -3.22 4.31 -29.31
CA GLN A 33 -3.56 5.24 -30.38
C GLN A 33 -3.42 6.67 -29.87
N TRP A 34 -2.72 7.49 -30.64
CA TRP A 34 -2.41 8.88 -30.27
C TRP A 34 -3.05 9.85 -31.27
N ASP A 35 -3.43 11.03 -30.79
CA ASP A 35 -3.80 12.11 -31.70
C ASP A 35 -2.57 12.80 -32.32
N ALA A 36 -2.79 13.79 -33.19
CA ALA A 36 -1.70 14.50 -33.87
C ALA A 36 -0.78 15.30 -32.92
N VAL A 37 -1.24 15.61 -31.70
CA VAL A 37 -0.48 16.40 -30.71
C VAL A 37 0.09 15.55 -29.57
N GLY A 38 0.02 14.21 -29.67
CA GLY A 38 0.67 13.29 -28.74
C GLY A 38 -0.14 12.91 -27.50
N ARG A 39 -1.47 13.11 -27.51
CA ARG A 39 -2.36 12.67 -26.43
C ARG A 39 -2.94 11.29 -26.73
N LEU A 40 -3.05 10.44 -25.72
CA LEU A 40 -3.55 9.07 -25.87
C LEU A 40 -5.06 9.09 -26.10
N LEU A 41 -5.54 8.65 -27.26
CA LEU A 41 -6.97 8.56 -27.58
C LEU A 41 -7.57 7.22 -27.15
N LYS A 42 -6.83 6.13 -27.32
CA LYS A 42 -7.33 4.77 -27.09
C LYS A 42 -6.22 3.84 -26.63
N LEU A 43 -6.50 3.08 -25.59
CA LEU A 43 -5.69 1.98 -25.09
C LEU A 43 -6.44 0.69 -25.36
N THR A 44 -5.86 -0.24 -26.12
CA THR A 44 -6.46 -1.56 -26.38
C THR A 44 -5.65 -2.63 -25.68
N GLN A 45 -6.32 -3.43 -24.85
CA GLN A 45 -5.75 -4.52 -24.08
C GLN A 45 -5.60 -5.78 -24.94
N PRO A 46 -4.83 -6.78 -24.48
CA PRO A 46 -4.60 -8.03 -25.21
C PRO A 46 -5.87 -8.78 -25.63
N ASP A 47 -6.95 -8.68 -24.85
CA ASP A 47 -8.24 -9.31 -25.13
C ASP A 47 -9.15 -8.48 -26.08
N GLY A 48 -8.64 -7.37 -26.62
CA GLY A 48 -9.36 -6.47 -27.53
C GLY A 48 -10.30 -5.47 -26.85
N THR A 49 -10.46 -5.55 -25.52
CA THR A 49 -11.15 -4.49 -24.76
C THR A 49 -10.34 -3.20 -24.81
N HIS A 50 -11.00 -2.06 -24.63
CA HIS A 50 -10.33 -0.78 -24.78
C HIS A 50 -10.92 0.33 -23.94
N ARG A 51 -10.05 1.27 -23.60
CA ARG A 51 -10.37 2.51 -22.91
C ARG A 51 -10.11 3.69 -23.84
N GLU A 52 -11.01 4.67 -23.83
CA GLU A 52 -10.94 5.85 -24.69
C GLU A 52 -10.92 7.14 -23.89
N PHE A 53 -10.19 8.13 -24.39
CA PHE A 53 -10.02 9.43 -23.74
C PHE A 53 -10.40 10.56 -24.69
N SER A 54 -11.15 11.52 -24.18
CA SER A 54 -11.49 12.77 -24.89
C SER A 54 -10.86 13.96 -24.17
N TYR A 55 -10.42 14.96 -24.94
CA TYR A 55 -9.68 16.10 -24.42
C TYR A 55 -10.33 17.43 -24.82
N ASN A 56 -10.19 18.43 -23.96
CA ASN A 56 -10.48 19.82 -24.33
C ASN A 56 -9.32 20.43 -25.17
N PRO A 57 -9.48 21.66 -25.71
CA PRO A 57 -8.42 22.33 -26.48
C PRO A 57 -7.12 22.55 -25.70
N TYR A 58 -7.16 22.58 -24.36
CA TYR A 58 -6.00 22.73 -23.48
C TYR A 58 -5.30 21.38 -23.18
N GLY A 59 -5.73 20.27 -23.78
CA GLY A 59 -5.12 18.96 -23.56
C GLY A 59 -5.50 18.28 -22.25
N LYS A 60 -6.56 18.75 -21.57
CA LYS A 60 -7.07 18.11 -20.35
C LYS A 60 -8.19 17.11 -20.67
N ILE A 61 -8.22 15.98 -19.97
CA ILE A 61 -9.21 14.91 -20.18
C ILE A 61 -10.59 15.41 -19.73
N ILE A 62 -11.59 15.36 -20.62
CA ILE A 62 -12.99 15.73 -20.31
C ILE A 62 -13.93 14.54 -20.25
N ALA A 63 -13.53 13.41 -20.82
CA ALA A 63 -14.25 12.15 -20.69
C ALA A 63 -13.30 10.97 -20.81
N GLU A 64 -13.58 9.95 -20.04
CA GLU A 64 -12.95 8.64 -20.09
C GLU A 64 -14.06 7.60 -20.26
N ARG A 65 -13.93 6.76 -21.29
CA ARG A 65 -14.80 5.60 -21.52
C ARG A 65 -14.03 4.34 -21.15
N ASP A 66 -14.51 3.60 -20.18
CA ASP A 66 -13.90 2.35 -19.74
C ASP A 66 -14.18 1.17 -20.69
N GLU A 67 -13.63 0.01 -20.34
CA GLU A 67 -13.71 -1.23 -21.11
C GLU A 67 -15.13 -1.82 -21.21
N LEU A 68 -16.06 -1.38 -20.33
CA LEU A 68 -17.48 -1.71 -20.35
C LEU A 68 -18.31 -0.68 -21.13
N GLY A 69 -17.68 0.41 -21.59
CA GLY A 69 -18.34 1.51 -22.28
C GLY A 69 -18.91 2.58 -21.35
N GLN A 70 -18.67 2.48 -20.05
CA GLN A 70 -19.13 3.45 -19.06
C GLN A 70 -18.32 4.74 -19.18
N VAL A 71 -18.98 5.89 -19.03
CA VAL A 71 -18.35 7.20 -19.26
C VAL A 71 -18.27 8.00 -17.98
N THR A 72 -17.06 8.31 -17.54
CA THR A 72 -16.79 9.32 -16.51
C THR A 72 -16.43 10.63 -17.19
N ARG A 73 -17.01 11.75 -16.75
CA ARG A 73 -16.76 13.08 -17.31
C ARG A 73 -16.10 14.00 -16.29
N TYR A 74 -15.29 14.92 -16.79
CA TYR A 74 -14.55 15.88 -15.98
C TYR A 74 -14.82 17.29 -16.48
N GLU A 75 -15.25 18.16 -15.59
CA GLU A 75 -15.36 19.60 -15.80
C GLU A 75 -14.23 20.30 -15.06
N TYR A 76 -13.76 21.42 -15.59
CA TYR A 76 -12.63 22.17 -15.04
C TYR A 76 -13.07 23.53 -14.57
N ALA A 77 -12.44 24.03 -13.51
CA ALA A 77 -12.61 25.39 -13.04
C ALA A 77 -12.05 26.37 -14.07
N ASP A 78 -12.84 27.40 -14.38
CA ASP A 78 -12.50 28.42 -15.37
C ASP A 78 -11.15 29.07 -15.05
N GLY A 79 -10.23 29.05 -16.01
CA GLY A 79 -8.90 29.66 -15.90
C GLY A 79 -7.88 28.93 -15.01
N LEU A 80 -8.27 27.90 -14.25
CA LEU A 80 -7.35 27.21 -13.31
C LEU A 80 -6.82 25.87 -13.85
N HIS A 81 -7.46 25.30 -14.88
CA HIS A 81 -7.15 23.95 -15.39
C HIS A 81 -7.19 22.84 -14.31
N LEU A 82 -7.90 23.08 -13.21
CA LEU A 82 -8.16 22.13 -12.12
C LEU A 82 -9.56 21.54 -12.27
N ILE A 83 -9.76 20.27 -11.90
CA ILE A 83 -11.07 19.60 -12.01
C ILE A 83 -12.03 20.25 -11.02
N SER A 84 -13.15 20.81 -11.47
CA SER A 84 -14.22 21.36 -10.62
C SER A 84 -15.32 20.35 -10.34
N ARG A 85 -15.52 19.37 -11.24
CA ARG A 85 -16.54 18.33 -11.09
C ARG A 85 -16.12 17.05 -11.80
N ARG A 86 -16.33 15.92 -11.13
CA ARG A 86 -16.30 14.57 -11.71
C ARG A 86 -17.73 14.06 -11.76
N ILE A 87 -18.21 13.67 -12.94
CA ILE A 87 -19.52 13.04 -13.13
C ILE A 87 -19.25 11.56 -13.38
N ASN A 88 -19.70 10.73 -12.45
CA ASN A 88 -19.52 9.29 -12.48
C ASN A 88 -20.45 8.65 -13.54
N ALA A 89 -20.21 7.39 -13.87
CA ALA A 89 -20.97 6.67 -14.92
C ALA A 89 -22.46 6.49 -14.62
N ASP A 90 -22.84 6.45 -13.35
CA ASP A 90 -24.24 6.38 -12.90
C ASP A 90 -24.93 7.75 -12.83
N GLY A 91 -24.23 8.83 -13.18
CA GLY A 91 -24.73 10.21 -13.15
C GLY A 91 -24.53 10.93 -11.81
N THR A 92 -24.07 10.24 -10.77
CA THR A 92 -23.65 10.88 -9.52
C THR A 92 -22.39 11.73 -9.73
N GLN A 93 -22.05 12.59 -8.78
CA GLN A 93 -20.96 13.55 -8.99
C GLN A 93 -20.21 13.92 -7.72
N VAL A 94 -18.95 14.27 -7.89
CA VAL A 94 -18.13 14.92 -6.85
C VAL A 94 -17.75 16.30 -7.36
N LYS A 95 -17.85 17.33 -6.52
CA LYS A 95 -17.40 18.68 -6.84
C LYS A 95 -16.19 19.07 -6.01
N TYR A 96 -15.36 19.94 -6.58
CA TYR A 96 -14.14 20.43 -5.96
C TYR A 96 -14.11 21.96 -6.02
N ARG A 97 -13.74 22.60 -4.91
CA ARG A 97 -13.53 24.05 -4.82
C ARG A 97 -12.08 24.35 -4.47
N TYR A 98 -11.59 25.48 -4.98
CA TYR A 98 -10.20 25.90 -4.80
C TYR A 98 -10.12 27.34 -4.34
N ASP A 99 -9.05 27.65 -3.60
CA ASP A 99 -8.55 29.01 -3.50
C ASP A 99 -7.86 29.37 -4.83
N ASN A 100 -8.54 30.15 -5.66
CA ASN A 100 -8.06 30.53 -7.00
C ASN A 100 -6.69 31.21 -6.99
N ALA A 101 -6.34 31.94 -5.92
CA ALA A 101 -5.06 32.65 -5.85
C ALA A 101 -3.89 31.70 -5.55
N ARG A 102 -4.15 30.58 -4.86
CA ARG A 102 -3.13 29.63 -4.41
C ARG A 102 -3.18 28.26 -5.09
N LEU A 103 -4.24 27.98 -5.86
CA LEU A 103 -4.51 26.69 -6.49
C LEU A 103 -4.62 25.54 -5.48
N LEU A 104 -5.10 25.83 -4.26
CA LEU A 104 -5.27 24.85 -3.18
C LEU A 104 -6.72 24.37 -3.13
N LEU A 105 -6.93 23.06 -3.01
CA LEU A 105 -8.26 22.46 -2.82
C LEU A 105 -8.80 22.83 -1.44
N THR A 106 -9.92 23.52 -1.36
CA THR A 106 -10.52 23.98 -0.10
C THR A 106 -11.78 23.21 0.29
N GLU A 107 -12.47 22.60 -0.67
CA GLU A 107 -13.69 21.85 -0.40
C GLU A 107 -13.90 20.70 -1.40
N ILE A 108 -14.40 19.57 -0.91
CA ILE A 108 -14.94 18.47 -1.70
C ILE A 108 -16.42 18.31 -1.31
N GLU A 109 -17.33 18.37 -2.29
CA GLU A 109 -18.74 18.02 -2.11
C GLU A 109 -18.95 16.61 -2.70
N ASN A 110 -19.36 15.65 -1.88
CA ASN A 110 -19.57 14.26 -2.32
C ASN A 110 -20.92 14.09 -3.07
N GLU A 111 -21.20 12.86 -3.49
CA GLU A 111 -22.36 12.48 -4.29
C GLU A 111 -23.72 12.74 -3.61
N VAL A 112 -23.75 12.95 -2.30
CA VAL A 112 -24.97 13.25 -1.52
C VAL A 112 -25.03 14.70 -1.01
N GLY A 113 -24.06 15.53 -1.38
CA GLY A 113 -24.02 16.95 -0.99
C GLY A 113 -23.34 17.24 0.36
N GLU A 114 -22.74 16.25 1.01
CA GLU A 114 -21.91 16.48 2.20
C GLU A 114 -20.56 17.08 1.79
N THR A 115 -19.96 17.86 2.68
CA THR A 115 -18.73 18.60 2.39
C THR A 115 -17.56 18.14 3.26
N TYR A 116 -16.38 18.11 2.66
CA TYR A 116 -15.09 17.99 3.32
C TYR A 116 -14.34 19.29 3.11
N GLN A 117 -13.85 19.94 4.18
CA GLN A 117 -13.22 21.26 4.09
C GLN A 117 -11.74 21.20 4.49
N LEU A 118 -10.93 21.98 3.78
CA LEU A 118 -9.47 22.06 3.94
C LEU A 118 -9.03 23.51 4.08
N ASP A 119 -8.43 23.80 5.22
CA ASP A 119 -7.89 25.10 5.58
C ASP A 119 -6.37 25.06 5.64
N TYR A 120 -5.72 26.10 5.11
CA TYR A 120 -4.26 26.13 4.95
C TYR A 120 -3.62 27.30 5.69
N HIS A 121 -2.41 27.05 6.17
CA HIS A 121 -1.47 28.12 6.50
C HIS A 121 -0.99 28.84 5.23
N PRO A 122 -0.45 30.07 5.33
CA PRO A 122 0.10 30.80 4.18
C PRO A 122 1.20 30.07 3.41
N ASN A 123 1.90 29.12 4.05
CA ASN A 123 2.93 28.27 3.42
C ASN A 123 2.36 27.04 2.69
N GLY A 124 1.04 26.87 2.65
CA GLY A 124 0.35 25.77 1.96
C GLY A 124 0.27 24.46 2.74
N LEU A 125 0.70 24.42 4.00
CA LEU A 125 0.44 23.29 4.89
C LEU A 125 -1.01 23.32 5.39
N ILE A 126 -1.64 22.15 5.52
CA ILE A 126 -3.00 22.03 6.06
C ILE A 126 -2.96 22.46 7.52
N ARG A 127 -3.66 23.55 7.84
CA ARG A 127 -3.89 24.03 9.21
C ARG A 127 -4.98 23.23 9.88
N GLN A 128 -6.06 22.94 9.14
CA GLN A 128 -7.25 22.30 9.67
C GLN A 128 -8.00 21.60 8.55
N GLU A 129 -8.63 20.49 8.87
CA GLU A 129 -9.55 19.77 8.00
C GLU A 129 -10.85 19.43 8.74
N ILE A 130 -11.97 19.42 8.02
CA ILE A 130 -13.29 19.03 8.53
C ILE A 130 -13.83 17.91 7.64
N GLY A 131 -14.07 16.74 8.23
CA GLY A 131 -14.58 15.56 7.54
C GLY A 131 -16.05 15.68 7.12
N PHE A 132 -16.52 14.75 6.28
CA PHE A 132 -17.94 14.66 5.89
C PHE A 132 -18.89 14.44 7.07
N ASP A 133 -18.38 13.93 8.19
CA ASP A 133 -19.09 13.75 9.45
C ASP A 133 -18.96 14.94 10.40
N GLY A 134 -18.38 16.05 9.95
CA GLY A 134 -18.18 17.26 10.74
C GLY A 134 -16.98 17.21 11.69
N GLN A 135 -16.25 16.09 11.79
CA GLN A 135 -15.08 16.02 12.66
C GLN A 135 -13.98 16.95 12.20
N CYS A 136 -13.46 17.74 13.12
CA CYS A 136 -12.38 18.67 12.85
C CYS A 136 -11.04 18.12 13.38
N THR A 137 -10.01 18.18 12.54
CA THR A 137 -8.62 17.94 12.95
C THR A 137 -7.76 19.13 12.57
N ALA A 138 -7.01 19.67 13.53
CA ALA A 138 -6.10 20.79 13.36
C ALA A 138 -4.64 20.38 13.55
N TYR A 139 -3.74 21.07 12.85
CA TYR A 139 -2.32 20.75 12.78
C TYR A 139 -1.46 21.99 13.01
N ALA A 140 -0.44 21.86 13.84
CA ALA A 140 0.59 22.88 14.03
C ALA A 140 1.96 22.35 13.60
N TYR A 141 2.77 23.22 12.98
CA TYR A 141 4.06 22.84 12.42
C TYR A 141 5.19 23.75 12.93
N ASP A 142 6.40 23.23 12.91
CA ASP A 142 7.60 24.04 13.09
C ASP A 142 7.94 24.84 11.81
N LEU A 143 8.96 25.69 11.89
CA LEU A 143 9.43 26.50 10.76
C LEU A 143 10.00 25.66 9.60
N ASN A 144 10.32 24.38 9.84
CA ASN A 144 10.80 23.44 8.81
C ASN A 144 9.65 22.63 8.18
N GLY A 145 8.40 22.87 8.61
CA GLY A 145 7.21 22.14 8.14
C GLY A 145 7.03 20.77 8.79
N ASN A 146 7.72 20.47 9.88
CA ASN A 146 7.48 19.24 10.65
C ASN A 146 6.29 19.42 11.57
N LEU A 147 5.43 18.40 11.66
CA LEU A 147 4.29 18.39 12.58
C LEU A 147 4.77 18.45 14.04
N LEU A 148 4.24 19.41 14.79
CA LEU A 148 4.45 19.62 16.23
C LEU A 148 3.24 19.16 17.06
N GLU A 149 2.04 19.40 16.56
CA GLU A 149 0.79 19.10 17.28
C GLU A 149 -0.29 18.67 16.29
N LYS A 150 -1.03 17.62 16.66
CA LYS A 150 -2.31 17.22 16.04
C LYS A 150 -3.40 17.35 17.11
N THR A 151 -4.45 18.08 16.81
CA THR A 151 -5.59 18.29 17.70
C THR A 151 -6.86 17.82 17.02
N GLU A 152 -7.50 16.80 17.58
CA GLU A 152 -8.76 16.24 17.12
C GLU A 152 -9.89 16.80 17.99
N HIS A 153 -10.96 17.29 17.38
CA HIS A 153 -12.11 17.88 18.05
C HIS A 153 -13.32 16.94 17.96
N GLY A 154 -13.86 16.57 19.11
CA GLY A 154 -15.10 15.79 19.20
C GLY A 154 -16.33 16.66 18.94
N ASP A 155 -17.43 16.05 18.48
CA ASP A 155 -18.72 16.74 18.29
C ASP A 155 -19.37 17.21 19.61
N ASP A 156 -18.90 16.68 20.76
CA ASP A 156 -19.25 17.11 22.12
C ASP A 156 -18.37 18.26 22.66
N GLY A 157 -17.41 18.75 21.86
CA GLY A 157 -16.45 19.79 22.24
C GLY A 157 -15.20 19.30 22.96
N SER A 158 -15.06 17.99 23.19
CA SER A 158 -13.83 17.39 23.73
C SER A 158 -12.66 17.51 22.73
N GLN A 159 -11.42 17.39 23.22
CA GLN A 159 -10.22 17.50 22.40
C GLN A 159 -9.20 16.42 22.74
N LEU A 160 -8.62 15.81 21.70
CA LEU A 160 -7.48 14.90 21.81
C LEU A 160 -6.26 15.58 21.18
N VAL A 161 -5.27 15.90 22.01
CA VAL A 161 -4.06 16.61 21.59
C VAL A 161 -2.87 15.65 21.62
N THR A 162 -2.26 15.40 20.45
CA THR A 162 -1.01 14.65 20.32
C THR A 162 0.14 15.61 19.98
N ARG A 163 1.25 15.52 20.73
CA ARG A 163 2.44 16.37 20.51
C ARG A 163 3.61 15.55 20.00
N TYR A 164 4.44 16.16 19.16
CA TYR A 164 5.57 15.52 18.51
C TYR A 164 6.85 16.33 18.71
N GLU A 165 7.92 15.67 19.13
CA GLU A 165 9.22 16.27 19.32
C GLU A 165 10.25 15.57 18.45
N ARG A 166 11.14 16.38 17.87
CA ARG A 166 12.11 15.91 16.88
C ARG A 166 13.51 16.38 17.22
N ASP A 167 14.50 15.59 16.80
CA ASP A 167 15.90 16.01 16.87
C ASP A 167 16.26 17.01 15.75
N TYR A 168 17.50 17.51 15.77
CA TYR A 168 18.01 18.44 14.75
C TYR A 168 18.04 17.85 13.33
N ALA A 169 17.93 16.54 13.17
CA ALA A 169 17.82 15.87 11.88
C ALA A 169 16.35 15.69 11.41
N GLY A 170 15.38 16.14 12.20
CA GLY A 170 13.94 16.02 11.93
C GLY A 170 13.34 14.66 12.30
N ARG A 171 14.09 13.78 12.96
CA ARG A 171 13.60 12.45 13.38
C ARG A 171 12.75 12.58 14.64
N LEU A 172 11.63 11.87 14.70
CA LEU A 172 10.73 11.87 15.87
C LEU A 172 11.45 11.21 17.05
N VAL A 173 11.62 11.92 18.17
CA VAL A 173 12.27 11.38 19.38
C VAL A 173 11.30 11.18 20.54
N ARG A 174 10.18 11.91 20.55
CA ARG A 174 9.10 11.73 21.52
C ARG A 174 7.75 12.06 20.91
N LYS A 175 6.74 11.26 21.23
CA LYS A 175 5.32 11.50 20.95
C LYS A 175 4.57 11.50 22.27
N THR A 176 3.88 12.58 22.61
CA THR A 176 3.02 12.66 23.79
C THR A 176 1.57 12.51 23.36
N LEU A 177 0.87 11.54 23.96
CA LEU A 177 -0.52 11.19 23.66
C LEU A 177 -1.50 12.07 24.48
N PRO A 178 -2.80 12.11 24.11
CA PRO A 178 -3.79 12.91 24.81
C PRO A 178 -3.98 12.56 26.30
N ASP A 179 -3.72 11.31 26.68
CA ASP A 179 -3.78 10.83 28.07
C ASP A 179 -2.52 11.15 28.89
N GLY A 180 -1.52 11.82 28.29
CA GLY A 180 -0.25 12.18 28.92
C GLY A 180 0.84 11.12 28.77
N ASN A 181 0.52 9.92 28.26
CA ASN A 181 1.53 8.89 28.01
C ASN A 181 2.49 9.32 26.90
N THR A 182 3.73 8.84 26.96
CA THR A 182 4.76 9.21 25.99
C THR A 182 5.37 7.99 25.33
N VAL A 183 5.57 8.09 24.01
CA VAL A 183 6.36 7.13 23.23
C VAL A 183 7.71 7.77 22.89
N ALA A 184 8.80 7.15 23.32
CA ALA A 184 10.16 7.59 23.03
C ALA A 184 10.79 6.76 21.90
N TYR A 185 11.62 7.40 21.09
CA TYR A 185 12.31 6.79 19.95
C TYR A 185 13.80 7.10 20.02
N THR A 186 14.63 6.09 19.83
CA THR A 186 16.09 6.26 19.79
C THR A 186 16.65 5.83 18.45
N TYR A 187 17.77 6.44 18.06
CA TYR A 187 18.40 6.16 16.77
C TYR A 187 19.91 6.08 16.91
N ASP A 188 20.54 5.33 16.00
CA ASP A 188 21.97 5.37 15.83
C ASP A 188 22.44 6.64 15.08
N ARG A 189 23.75 6.71 14.84
CA ARG A 189 24.39 7.82 14.11
C ARG A 189 24.08 7.80 12.61
N GLN A 190 23.73 6.65 12.05
CA GLN A 190 23.40 6.47 10.63
C GLN A 190 21.95 6.84 10.32
N GLY A 191 21.07 6.89 11.33
CA GLY A 191 19.66 7.17 11.17
C GLY A 191 18.75 5.98 11.45
N ASN A 192 19.29 4.80 11.78
CA ASN A 192 18.50 3.60 12.00
C ASN A 192 17.83 3.67 13.37
N LEU A 193 16.58 3.21 13.44
CA LEU A 193 15.78 3.20 14.66
C LEU A 193 16.29 2.11 15.59
N LEU A 194 16.76 2.43 16.80
CA LEU A 194 17.29 1.45 17.74
C LEU A 194 16.25 0.95 18.74
N SER A 195 15.39 1.83 19.24
CA SER A 195 14.31 1.44 20.15
C SER A 195 13.08 2.32 20.03
N VAL A 196 11.93 1.74 20.40
CA VAL A 196 10.67 2.45 20.65
C VAL A 196 10.07 1.93 21.95
N GLU A 197 9.73 2.82 22.86
CA GLU A 197 9.20 2.47 24.18
C GLU A 197 8.08 3.41 24.60
N ASP A 198 7.03 2.87 25.21
CA ASP A 198 5.90 3.64 25.78
C ASP A 198 5.80 3.48 27.31
N GLY A 199 6.84 2.92 27.94
CA GLY A 199 6.86 2.58 29.37
C GLY A 199 6.21 1.23 29.71
N HIS A 200 5.54 0.58 28.76
CA HIS A 200 4.88 -0.71 28.95
C HIS A 200 5.46 -1.82 28.07
N TRP A 201 5.79 -1.50 26.81
CA TRP A 201 6.31 -2.45 25.84
C TRP A 201 7.46 -1.83 25.04
N ALA A 202 8.66 -2.38 25.21
CA ALA A 202 9.85 -1.94 24.49
C ALA A 202 10.06 -2.77 23.22
N LEU A 203 10.34 -2.07 22.13
CA LEU A 203 10.79 -2.63 20.86
C LEU A 203 12.26 -2.24 20.67
N ALA A 204 13.09 -3.17 20.21
CA ALA A 204 14.48 -2.88 19.89
C ALA A 204 14.93 -3.53 18.57
N TYR A 205 15.87 -2.88 17.89
CA TYR A 205 16.30 -3.24 16.54
C TYR A 205 17.82 -3.26 16.44
N GLU A 206 18.36 -4.27 15.75
CA GLU A 206 19.78 -4.38 15.46
C GLU A 206 20.01 -4.31 13.95
N TYR A 207 21.14 -3.73 13.53
CA TYR A 207 21.50 -3.60 12.12
C TYR A 207 22.94 -4.04 11.86
N ASP A 208 23.19 -4.53 10.65
CA ASP A 208 24.55 -4.76 10.16
C ASP A 208 25.23 -3.47 9.67
N LYS A 209 26.50 -3.56 9.28
CA LYS A 209 27.29 -2.43 8.78
C LYS A 209 26.77 -1.85 7.45
N GLN A 210 25.87 -2.56 6.77
CA GLN A 210 25.20 -2.13 5.54
C GLN A 210 23.83 -1.48 5.83
N ASN A 211 23.45 -1.32 7.10
CA ASN A 211 22.15 -0.82 7.58
C ASN A 211 20.98 -1.76 7.25
N ARG A 212 21.23 -3.07 7.14
CA ARG A 212 20.17 -4.08 7.02
C ARG A 212 19.79 -4.59 8.41
N LEU A 213 18.50 -4.82 8.63
CA LEU A 213 17.95 -5.25 9.91
C LEU A 213 18.39 -6.68 10.25
N THR A 214 19.09 -6.90 11.36
CA THR A 214 19.56 -8.24 11.76
C THR A 214 18.74 -8.85 12.90
N ALA A 215 18.06 -8.02 13.71
CA ALA A 215 17.17 -8.50 14.75
C ALA A 215 16.03 -7.52 15.06
N GLU A 216 14.88 -8.06 15.44
CA GLU A 216 13.75 -7.33 16.06
C GLU A 216 13.41 -7.99 17.40
N HIS A 217 13.47 -7.21 18.47
CA HIS A 217 13.13 -7.63 19.82
C HIS A 217 11.77 -7.03 20.20
N GLN A 218 10.87 -7.87 20.70
CA GLN A 218 9.60 -7.44 21.28
C GLN A 218 9.07 -8.50 22.25
N GLY A 219 8.45 -8.05 23.34
CA GLY A 219 7.82 -8.94 24.31
C GLY A 219 8.70 -10.11 24.72
N TRP A 220 8.19 -11.32 24.47
CA TRP A 220 8.80 -12.58 24.88
C TRP A 220 9.82 -13.16 23.88
N GLY A 221 10.16 -12.48 22.78
CA GLY A 221 10.95 -13.11 21.72
C GLY A 221 11.77 -12.18 20.83
N THR A 222 12.50 -12.79 19.89
CA THR A 222 13.38 -12.06 18.94
C THR A 222 13.34 -12.73 17.57
N LEU A 223 13.06 -11.94 16.53
CA LEU A 223 13.31 -12.34 15.15
C LEU A 223 14.76 -12.06 14.79
N ARG A 224 15.37 -12.95 14.01
CA ARG A 224 16.73 -12.72 13.48
C ARG A 224 16.80 -12.99 12.00
N TYR A 225 17.53 -12.11 11.32
CA TYR A 225 17.62 -12.07 9.87
C TYR A 225 19.04 -12.35 9.40
N GLY A 226 19.16 -13.17 8.37
CA GLY A 226 20.38 -13.40 7.61
C GLY A 226 20.15 -13.05 6.15
N TYR A 227 21.14 -12.41 5.52
CA TYR A 227 21.05 -11.98 4.12
C TYR A 227 22.14 -12.64 3.29
N ASP A 228 21.86 -12.86 2.02
CA ASP A 228 22.87 -13.30 1.07
C ASP A 228 23.79 -12.15 0.60
N ALA A 229 24.72 -12.48 -0.30
CA ALA A 229 25.67 -11.53 -0.87
C ALA A 229 25.00 -10.47 -1.79
N CYS A 230 23.81 -10.76 -2.32
CA CYS A 230 23.00 -9.85 -3.12
C CYS A 230 22.12 -8.94 -2.25
N GLY A 231 22.04 -9.19 -0.95
CA GLY A 231 21.21 -8.45 -0.01
C GLY A 231 19.78 -8.96 0.13
N GLN A 232 19.46 -10.12 -0.45
CA GLN A 232 18.16 -10.76 -0.30
C GLN A 232 18.07 -11.48 1.04
N LEU A 233 16.86 -11.53 1.64
CA LEU A 233 16.62 -12.30 2.85
C LEU A 233 16.88 -13.78 2.57
N LYS A 234 17.79 -14.38 3.34
CA LYS A 234 18.18 -15.77 3.20
C LYS A 234 17.73 -16.60 4.39
N ASP A 235 17.90 -16.09 5.60
CA ASP A 235 17.59 -16.83 6.82
C ASP A 235 16.68 -16.00 7.73
N LEU A 236 15.64 -16.63 8.28
CA LEU A 236 14.78 -16.05 9.31
C LEU A 236 14.68 -17.03 10.49
N ARG A 237 15.08 -16.58 11.67
CA ARG A 237 14.86 -17.32 12.91
C ARG A 237 13.66 -16.73 13.65
N LEU A 238 12.64 -17.56 13.84
CA LEU A 238 11.42 -17.22 14.57
C LEU A 238 11.68 -17.16 16.09
N PRO A 239 10.76 -16.52 16.85
CA PRO A 239 10.89 -16.37 18.30
C PRO A 239 11.00 -17.69 19.08
N ASP A 240 10.38 -18.75 18.57
CA ASP A 240 10.41 -20.11 19.13
C ASP A 240 11.62 -20.93 18.65
N ASN A 241 12.58 -20.29 17.97
CA ASN A 241 13.81 -20.88 17.42
C ASN A 241 13.61 -21.76 16.16
N ASN A 242 12.40 -21.84 15.60
CA ASN A 242 12.21 -22.35 14.24
C ASN A 242 13.01 -21.52 13.22
N ARG A 243 13.59 -22.18 12.22
CA ARG A 243 14.46 -21.56 11.22
C ARG A 243 13.88 -21.73 9.83
N LEU A 244 13.77 -20.62 9.11
CA LEU A 244 13.39 -20.59 7.71
C LEU A 244 14.58 -20.22 6.86
N THR A 245 14.79 -20.94 5.77
CA THR A 245 15.78 -20.59 4.75
C THR A 245 15.08 -20.37 3.42
N PHE A 246 15.31 -19.20 2.81
CA PHE A 246 14.75 -18.78 1.53
C PHE A 246 15.83 -18.91 0.46
N ASN A 247 15.63 -19.84 -0.46
CA ASN A 247 16.53 -20.04 -1.59
C ASN A 247 15.95 -19.36 -2.82
N HIS A 248 16.77 -18.61 -3.55
CA HIS A 248 16.37 -17.88 -4.75
C HIS A 248 17.10 -18.41 -5.98
N GLU A 249 16.40 -18.49 -7.11
CA GLU A 249 17.01 -18.82 -8.39
C GLU A 249 17.68 -17.59 -9.04
N LYS A 250 18.36 -17.82 -10.16
CA LYS A 250 18.91 -16.74 -10.98
C LYS A 250 17.78 -15.80 -11.41
N GLY A 251 17.95 -14.50 -11.17
CA GLY A 251 16.90 -13.49 -11.38
C GLY A 251 16.14 -13.11 -10.10
N GLY A 252 16.43 -13.77 -8.97
CA GLY A 252 15.93 -13.38 -7.65
C GLY A 252 14.54 -13.90 -7.31
N HIS A 253 13.97 -14.81 -8.11
CA HIS A 253 12.70 -15.47 -7.81
C HIS A 253 12.89 -16.51 -6.70
N LEU A 254 11.92 -16.61 -5.81
CA LEU A 254 11.91 -17.63 -4.75
C LEU A 254 11.86 -19.02 -5.40
N ALA A 255 12.78 -19.90 -5.01
CA ALA A 255 12.87 -21.28 -5.47
C ALA A 255 12.26 -22.23 -4.45
N THR A 256 12.74 -22.13 -3.19
CA THR A 256 12.28 -22.97 -2.09
C THR A 256 12.27 -22.19 -0.78
N VAL A 257 11.40 -22.63 0.12
CA VAL A 257 11.43 -22.29 1.55
C VAL A 257 11.67 -23.58 2.30
N GLU A 258 12.66 -23.57 3.20
CA GLU A 258 12.95 -24.70 4.09
C GLU A 258 12.55 -24.33 5.53
N LEU A 259 12.03 -25.29 6.28
CA LEU A 259 11.77 -25.21 7.71
C LEU A 259 12.70 -26.19 8.44
N ASN A 260 13.59 -25.67 9.27
CA ASN A 260 14.56 -26.45 10.05
C ASN A 260 15.40 -27.42 9.18
N GLY A 261 15.73 -26.99 7.95
CA GLY A 261 16.50 -27.78 6.98
C GLY A 261 15.69 -28.81 6.19
N SER A 262 14.38 -28.91 6.40
CA SER A 262 13.47 -29.70 5.57
C SER A 262 12.72 -28.82 4.59
N LEU A 263 12.49 -29.30 3.36
CA LEU A 263 11.70 -28.57 2.37
C LEU A 263 10.27 -28.30 2.90
N LEU A 264 9.87 -27.04 2.94
CA LEU A 264 8.51 -26.62 3.27
C LEU A 264 7.71 -26.37 2.00
N THR A 265 8.22 -25.52 1.10
CA THR A 265 7.58 -25.22 -0.20
C THR A 265 8.61 -25.10 -1.31
N SER A 266 8.20 -25.41 -2.55
CA SER A 266 8.97 -25.10 -3.75
C SER A 266 8.10 -24.38 -4.78
N HIS A 267 8.73 -23.53 -5.59
CA HIS A 267 8.05 -22.58 -6.46
C HIS A 267 8.70 -22.57 -7.85
N LEU A 268 7.89 -22.56 -8.89
CA LEU A 268 8.36 -22.41 -10.27
C LEU A 268 7.73 -21.18 -10.92
N PHE A 269 8.61 -20.32 -11.44
CA PHE A 269 8.24 -19.06 -12.06
C PHE A 269 8.52 -19.10 -13.56
N SER A 270 7.59 -18.56 -14.34
CA SER A 270 7.75 -18.30 -15.77
C SER A 270 7.57 -16.80 -16.01
N ALA A 271 8.65 -16.14 -16.45
CA ALA A 271 8.76 -14.70 -16.62
C ALA A 271 8.15 -13.86 -15.46
N GLY A 272 8.44 -14.26 -14.23
CA GLY A 272 8.01 -13.55 -13.02
C GLY A 272 6.62 -13.92 -12.49
N ARG A 273 5.88 -14.81 -13.16
CA ARG A 273 4.63 -15.38 -12.65
C ARG A 273 4.85 -16.78 -12.13
N GLU A 274 4.39 -17.06 -10.91
CA GLU A 274 4.40 -18.40 -10.36
C GLU A 274 3.37 -19.24 -11.11
N HIS A 275 3.79 -20.31 -11.78
CA HIS A 275 2.86 -21.20 -12.48
C HIS A 275 2.70 -22.55 -11.78
N GLN A 276 3.58 -22.87 -10.82
CA GLN A 276 3.50 -24.09 -10.06
C GLN A 276 4.09 -23.91 -8.65
N ARG A 277 3.41 -24.49 -7.66
CA ARG A 277 3.85 -24.52 -6.25
C ARG A 277 3.69 -25.91 -5.67
N GLN A 278 4.70 -26.39 -4.94
CA GLN A 278 4.59 -27.60 -4.14
C GLN A 278 4.48 -27.25 -2.65
N GLN A 279 3.53 -27.90 -1.97
CA GLN A 279 3.25 -27.77 -0.54
C GLN A 279 2.94 -29.17 0.01
N GLY A 280 3.88 -29.77 0.74
CA GLY A 280 3.80 -31.20 1.08
C GLY A 280 3.73 -32.08 -0.17
N GLN A 281 2.77 -33.00 -0.21
CA GLN A 281 2.50 -33.85 -1.38
C GLN A 281 1.63 -33.17 -2.47
N LEU A 282 1.10 -31.98 -2.21
CA LEU A 282 0.22 -31.29 -3.15
C LEU A 282 1.01 -30.40 -4.12
N LEU A 283 0.54 -30.38 -5.35
CA LEU A 283 1.07 -29.56 -6.42
C LEU A 283 -0.04 -28.66 -6.99
N SER A 284 0.10 -27.37 -6.75
CA SER A 284 -0.75 -26.31 -7.31
C SER A 284 -0.22 -25.86 -8.66
N HIS A 285 -1.12 -25.76 -9.64
CA HIS A 285 -0.85 -25.22 -10.99
C HIS A 285 -1.67 -23.95 -11.20
N TYR A 286 -1.02 -22.88 -11.63
CA TYR A 286 -1.63 -21.58 -11.87
C TYR A 286 -1.60 -21.23 -13.35
N HIS A 287 -2.77 -20.97 -13.91
CA HIS A 287 -2.94 -20.51 -15.28
C HIS A 287 -3.54 -19.11 -15.29
N TYR A 288 -2.98 -18.26 -16.13
CA TYR A 288 -3.35 -16.86 -16.23
C TYR A 288 -3.93 -16.57 -17.61
N ASP A 289 -4.83 -15.59 -17.68
CA ASP A 289 -5.32 -15.08 -18.95
C ASP A 289 -4.31 -14.11 -19.62
N ASP A 290 -4.67 -13.63 -20.82
CA ASP A 290 -3.85 -12.70 -21.60
C ASP A 290 -3.70 -11.32 -20.94
N GLN A 291 -4.48 -11.02 -19.90
CA GLN A 291 -4.34 -9.82 -19.08
C GLN A 291 -3.55 -10.07 -17.79
N ASN A 292 -2.91 -11.24 -17.66
CA ASN A 292 -2.14 -11.66 -16.49
C ASN A 292 -2.97 -11.85 -15.21
N ARG A 293 -4.28 -12.10 -15.32
CA ARG A 293 -5.15 -12.42 -14.16
C ARG A 293 -5.25 -13.93 -13.99
N LEU A 294 -5.36 -14.41 -12.74
CA LEU A 294 -5.50 -15.84 -12.47
C LEU A 294 -6.81 -16.34 -13.09
N HIS A 295 -6.72 -17.25 -14.06
CA HIS A 295 -7.85 -17.83 -14.76
C HIS A 295 -8.20 -19.24 -14.25
N ALA A 296 -7.18 -20.04 -13.89
CA ALA A 296 -7.41 -21.33 -13.26
C ALA A 296 -6.35 -21.66 -12.21
N HIS A 297 -6.79 -22.29 -11.13
CA HIS A 297 -5.94 -22.89 -10.09
C HIS A 297 -6.35 -24.35 -9.92
N ALA A 298 -5.45 -25.29 -10.22
CA ALA A 298 -5.70 -26.71 -10.07
C ALA A 298 -4.75 -27.31 -9.04
N VAL A 299 -5.27 -28.13 -8.13
CA VAL A 299 -4.48 -28.83 -7.11
C VAL A 299 -4.48 -30.33 -7.41
N THR A 300 -3.27 -30.87 -7.49
CA THR A 300 -3.01 -32.27 -7.86
C THR A 300 -2.18 -32.95 -6.78
N GLN A 301 -2.30 -34.27 -6.68
CA GLN A 301 -1.43 -35.13 -5.88
C GLN A 301 -1.07 -36.34 -6.73
N GLN A 302 0.24 -36.53 -6.98
CA GLN A 302 0.70 -37.50 -7.97
C GLN A 302 0.07 -37.24 -9.35
N GLN A 303 -0.70 -38.19 -9.90
CA GLN A 303 -1.43 -38.03 -11.17
C GLN A 303 -2.92 -37.70 -10.99
N ASN A 304 -3.40 -37.60 -9.75
CA ASN A 304 -4.82 -37.37 -9.45
C ASN A 304 -5.10 -35.88 -9.28
N HIS A 305 -6.14 -35.40 -9.97
CA HIS A 305 -6.67 -34.05 -9.78
C HIS A 305 -7.61 -34.06 -8.58
N LEU A 306 -7.30 -33.28 -7.54
CA LEU A 306 -8.09 -33.22 -6.31
C LEU A 306 -9.21 -32.21 -6.43
N TYR A 307 -8.89 -30.98 -6.83
CA TYR A 307 -9.87 -29.93 -7.08
C TYR A 307 -9.31 -28.82 -7.97
N GLN A 308 -10.22 -28.03 -8.55
CA GLN A 308 -9.90 -26.91 -9.43
C GLN A 308 -10.84 -25.73 -9.18
N ARG A 309 -10.29 -24.53 -9.37
CA ARG A 309 -11.00 -23.26 -9.45
C ARG A 309 -10.82 -22.65 -10.82
N GLN A 310 -11.89 -22.15 -11.41
CA GLN A 310 -11.87 -21.35 -12.63
C GLN A 310 -12.45 -19.97 -12.34
N TYR A 311 -11.81 -18.93 -12.87
CA TYR A 311 -12.14 -17.53 -12.64
C TYR A 311 -12.43 -16.87 -13.99
N ASP A 312 -13.63 -16.30 -14.11
CA ASP A 312 -14.04 -15.53 -15.27
C ASP A 312 -14.21 -14.06 -14.88
N TYR A 313 -13.70 -13.15 -15.71
CA TYR A 313 -13.73 -11.71 -15.45
C TYR A 313 -14.56 -10.99 -16.53
N ASP A 314 -15.17 -9.86 -16.16
CA ASP A 314 -15.70 -8.94 -17.15
C ASP A 314 -14.58 -8.16 -17.86
N LYS A 315 -14.98 -7.31 -18.80
CA LYS A 315 -14.07 -6.47 -19.58
C LYS A 315 -13.35 -5.41 -18.75
N ALA A 316 -13.89 -5.00 -17.61
CA ALA A 316 -13.25 -4.07 -16.67
C ALA A 316 -12.32 -4.79 -15.68
N GLY A 317 -12.35 -6.12 -15.65
CA GLY A 317 -11.54 -6.94 -14.75
C GLY A 317 -12.20 -7.31 -13.43
N ASN A 318 -13.50 -7.08 -13.26
CA ASN A 318 -14.21 -7.58 -12.10
C ASN A 318 -14.47 -9.08 -12.25
N LEU A 319 -14.28 -9.84 -11.18
CA LEU A 319 -14.59 -11.28 -11.15
C LEU A 319 -16.10 -11.46 -11.36
N THR A 320 -16.54 -12.14 -12.40
CA THR A 320 -17.97 -12.40 -12.67
C THR A 320 -18.39 -13.81 -12.27
N ARG A 321 -17.44 -14.74 -12.26
CA ARG A 321 -17.70 -16.13 -11.92
C ARG A 321 -16.47 -16.79 -11.29
N LEU A 322 -16.73 -17.56 -10.24
CA LEU A 322 -15.79 -18.55 -9.69
C LEU A 322 -16.47 -19.92 -9.72
N LEU A 323 -15.91 -20.86 -10.48
CA LEU A 323 -16.34 -22.26 -10.48
C LEU A 323 -15.33 -23.08 -9.69
N ASP A 324 -15.72 -23.57 -8.52
CA ASP A 324 -14.92 -24.42 -7.65
C ASP A 324 -15.50 -25.85 -7.65
N THR A 325 -14.70 -26.86 -7.98
CA THR A 325 -15.18 -28.25 -8.06
C THR A 325 -15.65 -28.81 -6.72
N ARG A 326 -15.26 -28.19 -5.59
CA ARG A 326 -15.69 -28.57 -4.23
C ARG A 326 -16.79 -27.66 -3.68
N LYS A 327 -16.78 -26.37 -4.04
CA LYS A 327 -17.67 -25.35 -3.45
C LYS A 327 -18.79 -24.88 -4.39
N GLY A 328 -18.80 -25.38 -5.62
CA GLY A 328 -19.80 -25.04 -6.63
C GLY A 328 -19.50 -23.73 -7.35
N GLU A 329 -20.54 -23.17 -7.98
CA GLU A 329 -20.44 -21.96 -8.78
C GLU A 329 -20.85 -20.73 -7.97
N HIS A 330 -20.05 -19.68 -8.10
CA HIS A 330 -20.23 -18.36 -7.52
C HIS A 330 -20.38 -17.37 -8.68
N ARG A 331 -21.43 -16.54 -8.69
CA ARG A 331 -21.65 -15.51 -9.71
C ARG A 331 -21.77 -14.14 -9.07
N TYR A 332 -21.08 -13.16 -9.64
CA TYR A 332 -21.02 -11.81 -9.12
C TYR A 332 -21.60 -10.82 -10.13
N ARG A 333 -22.25 -9.76 -9.64
CA ARG A 333 -22.75 -8.65 -10.46
C ARG A 333 -22.38 -7.32 -9.85
N TYR A 334 -22.19 -6.33 -10.71
CA TYR A 334 -21.70 -5.00 -10.35
C TYR A 334 -22.63 -3.91 -10.87
N ASP A 335 -22.63 -2.76 -10.22
CA ASP A 335 -23.25 -1.53 -10.74
C ASP A 335 -22.31 -0.79 -11.71
N PRO A 336 -22.73 0.32 -12.34
CA PRO A 336 -21.88 1.11 -13.23
C PRO A 336 -20.62 1.70 -12.61
N LEU A 337 -20.52 1.76 -11.27
CA LEU A 337 -19.34 2.18 -10.53
C LEU A 337 -18.46 1.00 -10.12
N GLN A 338 -18.73 -0.19 -10.67
CA GLN A 338 -18.01 -1.44 -10.42
C GLN A 338 -18.11 -1.91 -8.95
N ARG A 339 -19.16 -1.50 -8.23
CA ARG A 339 -19.43 -1.95 -6.86
C ARG A 339 -20.27 -3.22 -6.87
N LEU A 340 -19.95 -4.17 -5.98
CA LEU A 340 -20.63 -5.46 -5.90
C LEU A 340 -22.10 -5.27 -5.48
N THR A 341 -23.04 -5.78 -6.28
CA THR A 341 -24.49 -5.73 -6.02
C THR A 341 -25.10 -7.10 -5.73
N ARG A 342 -24.48 -8.18 -6.22
CA ARG A 342 -24.93 -9.56 -6.00
C ARG A 342 -23.76 -10.52 -5.89
N ALA A 343 -23.86 -11.48 -4.98
CA ALA A 343 -23.04 -12.68 -4.95
C ALA A 343 -23.98 -13.90 -4.83
N ASP A 344 -24.10 -14.68 -5.90
CA ASP A 344 -24.96 -15.86 -5.97
C ASP A 344 -24.12 -17.12 -5.86
N HIS A 345 -24.39 -17.95 -4.85
CA HIS A 345 -23.70 -19.22 -4.63
C HIS A 345 -24.63 -20.39 -4.96
N SER A 346 -24.16 -21.38 -5.72
CA SER A 346 -24.97 -22.56 -6.07
C SER A 346 -25.19 -23.52 -4.90
N GLN A 347 -24.37 -23.41 -3.85
CA GLN A 347 -24.38 -24.30 -2.68
C GLN A 347 -24.45 -23.52 -1.34
N ASP A 348 -24.75 -22.23 -1.38
CA ASP A 348 -24.84 -21.36 -0.19
C ASP A 348 -25.86 -20.22 -0.41
N VAL A 349 -25.99 -19.33 0.57
CA VAL A 349 -26.92 -18.19 0.55
C VAL A 349 -26.58 -17.23 -0.60
N GLN A 350 -27.62 -16.70 -1.24
CA GLN A 350 -27.48 -15.62 -2.22
C GLN A 350 -27.48 -14.27 -1.51
N GLU A 351 -26.48 -13.44 -1.76
CA GLU A 351 -26.30 -12.14 -1.13
C GLU A 351 -26.71 -11.01 -2.08
N ARG A 352 -27.27 -9.95 -1.50
CA ARG A 352 -27.78 -8.78 -2.22
C ARG A 352 -27.33 -7.52 -1.51
N PHE A 353 -26.79 -6.58 -2.28
CA PHE A 353 -26.19 -5.36 -1.76
C PHE A 353 -26.76 -4.13 -2.49
N ALA A 354 -27.05 -3.10 -1.72
CA ALA A 354 -27.24 -1.75 -2.23
C ALA A 354 -26.05 -0.87 -1.81
N HIS A 355 -25.84 0.21 -2.55
CA HIS A 355 -24.88 1.24 -2.20
C HIS A 355 -25.56 2.59 -2.31
N ASN A 356 -25.45 3.42 -1.29
CA ASN A 356 -25.88 4.81 -1.43
C ASN A 356 -24.92 5.58 -2.36
N PRO A 357 -25.28 6.79 -2.84
CA PRO A 357 -24.43 7.54 -3.75
C PRO A 357 -23.02 7.83 -3.18
N ALA A 358 -22.89 8.02 -1.86
CA ALA A 358 -21.60 8.20 -1.16
C ALA A 358 -20.81 6.89 -0.92
N GLY A 359 -21.24 5.77 -1.52
CA GLY A 359 -20.51 4.50 -1.46
C GLY A 359 -20.66 3.71 -0.17
N ASN A 360 -21.65 4.01 0.66
CA ASN A 360 -21.94 3.22 1.87
C ASN A 360 -22.70 1.94 1.48
N LEU A 361 -22.15 0.80 1.89
CA LEU A 361 -22.73 -0.52 1.71
C LEU A 361 -23.98 -0.71 2.58
N LEU A 362 -25.06 -1.17 1.97
CA LEU A 362 -26.32 -1.49 2.62
C LEU A 362 -26.70 -2.94 2.32
N MET A 363 -26.92 -3.74 3.37
CA MET A 363 -27.23 -5.16 3.25
C MET A 363 -28.74 -5.34 3.02
N GLN A 364 -29.13 -5.98 1.91
CA GLN A 364 -30.56 -6.08 1.54
C GLN A 364 -31.30 -7.25 2.21
N ASP A 365 -30.60 -8.12 2.93
CA ASP A 365 -31.20 -9.21 3.73
C ASP A 365 -31.78 -8.70 5.07
N ARG A 366 -31.68 -7.40 5.35
CA ARG A 366 -32.15 -6.75 6.58
C ARG A 366 -33.34 -5.84 6.28
N PRO A 367 -34.57 -6.30 6.49
CA PRO A 367 -35.74 -5.47 6.25
C PRO A 367 -35.81 -4.33 7.28
N GLY A 368 -36.00 -3.10 6.82
CA GLY A 368 -36.19 -1.93 7.67
C GLY A 368 -35.51 -0.68 7.11
N PRO A 369 -35.42 0.40 7.89
CA PRO A 369 -34.77 1.63 7.45
C PRO A 369 -33.25 1.47 7.41
N ASP A 370 -32.63 2.15 6.45
CA ASP A 370 -31.19 2.38 6.37
C ASP A 370 -30.93 3.88 6.56
N ILE A 371 -30.17 4.25 7.61
CA ILE A 371 -29.83 5.64 7.91
C ILE A 371 -28.32 5.78 8.00
N VAL A 372 -27.76 6.65 7.16
CA VAL A 372 -26.34 6.97 7.09
C VAL A 372 -26.17 8.50 7.11
N ALA A 373 -25.19 8.99 7.86
CA ALA A 373 -24.80 10.41 7.88
C ALA A 373 -23.28 10.54 8.04
N GLY A 374 -22.61 11.32 7.18
CA GLY A 374 -21.16 11.47 7.22
C GLY A 374 -20.40 10.15 7.09
N ASN A 375 -20.94 9.21 6.29
CA ASN A 375 -20.52 7.82 6.19
C ASN A 375 -20.67 6.95 7.47
N ARG A 376 -21.21 7.47 8.58
CA ARG A 376 -21.57 6.69 9.77
C ARG A 376 -22.88 5.96 9.52
N LEU A 377 -22.89 4.64 9.66
CA LEU A 377 -24.12 3.83 9.56
C LEU A 377 -24.80 3.90 10.91
N MET A 378 -25.98 4.52 11.00
CA MET A 378 -26.70 4.74 12.25
C MET A 378 -27.77 3.67 12.49
N ILE A 379 -28.49 3.28 11.43
CA ILE A 379 -29.56 2.27 11.48
C ILE A 379 -29.48 1.42 10.21
N GLN A 380 -29.64 0.10 10.37
CA GLN A 380 -29.90 -0.83 9.27
C GLN A 380 -30.79 -1.98 9.75
N GLY A 381 -32.02 -2.02 9.27
CA GLY A 381 -33.00 -3.00 9.76
C GLY A 381 -33.33 -2.76 11.24
N ASP A 382 -33.10 -3.77 12.08
CA ASP A 382 -33.25 -3.69 13.54
C ASP A 382 -31.95 -3.35 14.29
N HIS A 383 -30.83 -3.17 13.56
CA HIS A 383 -29.55 -2.81 14.15
C HIS A 383 -29.43 -1.29 14.27
N HIS A 384 -29.06 -0.84 15.47
CA HIS A 384 -28.76 0.56 15.80
C HIS A 384 -27.31 0.69 16.22
N TYR A 385 -26.63 1.69 15.67
CA TYR A 385 -25.21 1.91 15.83
C TYR A 385 -24.97 3.29 16.43
N ASP A 386 -24.30 3.34 17.59
CA ASP A 386 -23.89 4.58 18.23
C ASP A 386 -22.40 4.80 18.07
N TYR A 387 -22.03 6.06 17.84
CA TYR A 387 -20.65 6.49 17.73
C TYR A 387 -20.30 7.44 18.87
N ASP A 388 -19.03 7.45 19.28
CA ASP A 388 -18.52 8.50 20.15
C ASP A 388 -18.31 9.82 19.38
N ALA A 389 -17.86 10.84 20.10
CA ALA A 389 -17.64 12.18 19.56
C ALA A 389 -16.56 12.23 18.47
N PHE A 390 -15.74 11.18 18.36
CA PHE A 390 -14.68 11.02 17.37
C PHE A 390 -15.01 9.93 16.34
N GLY A 391 -16.28 9.55 16.21
CA GLY A 391 -16.76 8.65 15.16
C GLY A 391 -16.33 7.20 15.32
N ASN A 392 -15.88 6.78 16.49
CA ASN A 392 -15.67 5.36 16.77
C ASN A 392 -17.02 4.71 17.12
N LEU A 393 -17.35 3.57 16.51
CA LEU A 393 -18.55 2.81 16.89
C LEU A 393 -18.41 2.31 18.33
N ILE A 394 -19.23 2.79 19.25
CA ILE A 394 -19.20 2.43 20.68
C ILE A 394 -20.28 1.46 21.09
N ARG A 395 -21.42 1.39 20.39
CA ARG A 395 -22.48 0.41 20.70
C ARG A 395 -23.20 -0.06 19.44
N GLU A 396 -23.46 -1.36 19.39
CA GLU A 396 -24.44 -1.97 18.49
C GLU A 396 -25.59 -2.50 19.34
N ARG A 397 -26.83 -2.13 19.00
CA ARG A 397 -28.04 -2.65 19.65
C ARG A 397 -28.96 -3.30 18.62
N ARG A 398 -29.52 -4.45 18.96
CA ARG A 398 -30.51 -5.16 18.11
C ARG A 398 -31.55 -5.91 18.94
N GLY A 399 -32.51 -6.52 18.24
CA GLY A 399 -33.58 -7.31 18.84
C GLY A 399 -34.67 -6.49 19.54
N LYS A 400 -35.69 -7.18 20.06
CA LYS A 400 -36.88 -6.54 20.64
C LYS A 400 -36.48 -5.59 21.78
N GLY A 401 -36.87 -4.33 21.65
CA GLY A 401 -36.58 -3.29 22.64
C GLY A 401 -35.09 -2.98 22.79
N HIS A 402 -34.26 -3.29 21.79
CA HIS A 402 -32.81 -3.06 21.81
C HIS A 402 -32.09 -3.80 22.95
N SER A 403 -32.57 -4.99 23.29
CA SER A 403 -32.10 -5.77 24.44
C SER A 403 -30.75 -6.46 24.23
N LEU A 404 -30.33 -6.69 22.98
CA LEU A 404 -29.02 -7.26 22.67
C LEU A 404 -28.05 -6.13 22.38
N VAL A 405 -27.15 -5.85 23.31
CA VAL A 405 -26.18 -4.74 23.22
C VAL A 405 -24.76 -5.26 23.21
N THR A 406 -24.00 -4.89 22.19
CA THR A 406 -22.54 -5.04 22.16
C THR A 406 -21.91 -3.67 22.37
N GLU A 407 -20.98 -3.55 23.32
CA GLU A 407 -20.29 -2.30 23.63
C GLU A 407 -18.81 -2.38 23.29
N TYR A 408 -18.27 -1.29 22.74
CA TYR A 408 -16.89 -1.14 22.31
C TYR A 408 -16.22 0.00 23.08
N ARG A 409 -14.99 -0.21 23.55
CA ARG A 409 -14.19 0.80 24.28
C ARG A 409 -12.89 1.08 23.54
N TYR A 410 -12.51 2.35 23.45
CA TYR A 410 -11.31 2.80 22.75
C TYR A 410 -10.35 3.55 23.67
N ASP A 411 -9.07 3.57 23.33
CA ASP A 411 -8.10 4.47 23.93
C ASP A 411 -8.04 5.83 23.22
N CYS A 412 -7.19 6.72 23.73
CA CYS A 412 -6.96 8.07 23.18
C CYS A 412 -6.33 8.09 21.77
N GLN A 413 -5.99 6.92 21.22
CA GLN A 413 -5.48 6.75 19.86
C GLN A 413 -6.51 6.07 18.94
N HIS A 414 -7.77 5.97 19.37
CA HIS A 414 -8.85 5.29 18.65
C HIS A 414 -8.60 3.78 18.43
N ARG A 415 -7.77 3.14 19.27
CA ARG A 415 -7.56 1.68 19.22
C ARG A 415 -8.59 1.00 20.12
N LEU A 416 -9.24 -0.05 19.63
CA LEU A 416 -10.23 -0.82 20.40
C LEU A 416 -9.54 -1.54 21.56
N ILE A 417 -9.81 -1.16 22.80
CA ILE A 417 -9.21 -1.76 24.00
C ILE A 417 -10.13 -2.76 24.70
N GLY A 418 -11.42 -2.81 24.35
CA GLY A 418 -12.29 -3.88 24.83
C GLY A 418 -13.65 -3.95 24.16
N VAL A 419 -14.27 -5.12 24.26
CA VAL A 419 -15.60 -5.46 23.75
C VAL A 419 -16.38 -6.13 24.87
N THR A 420 -17.64 -5.74 25.07
CA THR A 420 -18.57 -6.43 25.96
C THR A 420 -19.77 -6.91 25.15
N GLN A 421 -19.99 -8.22 25.14
CA GLN A 421 -21.08 -8.87 24.40
C GLN A 421 -22.42 -8.78 25.14
N PRO A 422 -23.56 -9.05 24.46
CA PRO A 422 -24.89 -9.04 25.09
C PRO A 422 -25.04 -10.00 26.28
N ASN A 423 -24.24 -11.06 26.34
CA ASN A 423 -24.23 -12.02 27.45
C ASN A 423 -23.36 -11.57 28.65
N GLY A 424 -22.76 -10.38 28.59
CA GLY A 424 -21.87 -9.82 29.62
C GLY A 424 -20.39 -10.22 29.49
N GLN A 425 -20.04 -11.15 28.59
CA GLN A 425 -18.65 -11.53 28.38
C GLN A 425 -17.83 -10.35 27.85
N THR A 426 -16.63 -10.18 28.42
CA THR A 426 -15.75 -9.05 28.08
C THR A 426 -14.39 -9.54 27.62
N ALA A 427 -13.94 -8.99 26.50
CA ALA A 427 -12.58 -9.13 25.99
C ALA A 427 -11.83 -7.81 26.09
N ASN A 428 -10.54 -7.87 26.39
CA ASN A 428 -9.66 -6.70 26.46
C ASN A 428 -8.45 -6.88 25.55
N TYR A 429 -7.96 -5.80 24.96
CA TYR A 429 -6.84 -5.80 24.00
C TYR A 429 -5.74 -4.85 24.44
N ARG A 430 -4.49 -5.19 24.12
CA ARG A 430 -3.32 -4.34 24.35
C ARG A 430 -2.50 -4.19 23.09
N TYR A 431 -1.79 -3.08 23.00
CA TYR A 431 -1.05 -2.67 21.81
C TYR A 431 0.36 -2.24 22.16
N ASP A 432 1.27 -2.39 21.21
CA ASP A 432 2.61 -1.82 21.29
C ASP A 432 2.63 -0.33 20.83
N PRO A 433 3.80 0.34 20.90
CA PRO A 433 3.93 1.72 20.46
C PRO A 433 3.60 2.00 18.98
N PHE A 434 3.65 0.98 18.11
CA PHE A 434 3.24 1.07 16.69
C PHE A 434 1.75 0.75 16.47
N GLY A 435 1.00 0.54 17.56
CA GLY A 435 -0.42 0.18 17.50
C GLY A 435 -0.66 -1.25 17.02
N ARG A 436 0.34 -2.14 17.07
CA ARG A 436 0.15 -3.56 16.77
C ARG A 436 -0.44 -4.25 18.00
N ARG A 437 -1.48 -5.04 17.82
CA ARG A 437 -2.10 -5.77 18.94
C ARG A 437 -1.11 -6.82 19.46
N ILE A 438 -0.71 -6.71 20.72
CA ILE A 438 0.24 -7.62 21.38
C ILE A 438 -0.43 -8.64 22.29
N SER A 439 -1.67 -8.37 22.75
CA SER A 439 -2.42 -9.36 23.49
C SER A 439 -3.93 -9.17 23.36
N LYS A 440 -4.65 -10.27 23.57
CA LYS A 440 -6.07 -10.27 23.91
C LYS A 440 -6.31 -11.11 25.16
N THR A 441 -7.22 -10.67 26.01
CA THR A 441 -7.60 -11.37 27.23
C THR A 441 -9.11 -11.53 27.24
N LEU A 442 -9.57 -12.77 27.25
CA LEU A 442 -10.97 -13.14 27.43
C LEU A 442 -11.11 -13.78 28.81
N GLU A 443 -11.86 -13.13 29.70
CA GLU A 443 -11.96 -13.50 31.11
C GLU A 443 -10.55 -13.60 31.74
N GLU A 444 -10.05 -14.80 32.04
CA GLU A 444 -8.71 -15.03 32.59
C GLU A 444 -7.69 -15.60 31.58
N LYS A 445 -8.11 -15.87 30.34
CA LYS A 445 -7.26 -16.46 29.29
C LYS A 445 -6.65 -15.38 28.42
N THR A 446 -5.33 -15.33 28.38
CA THR A 446 -4.58 -14.37 27.55
C THR A 446 -3.92 -15.07 26.37
N THR A 447 -4.07 -14.50 25.19
CA THR A 447 -3.31 -14.81 23.98
C THR A 447 -2.39 -13.65 23.67
N GLU A 448 -1.10 -13.93 23.52
CA GLU A 448 -0.07 -12.97 23.15
C GLU A 448 0.26 -13.09 21.66
N PHE A 449 0.58 -11.98 21.01
CA PHE A 449 0.87 -11.90 19.59
C PHE A 449 2.28 -11.38 19.33
N PHE A 450 2.88 -11.87 18.25
CA PHE A 450 4.21 -11.49 17.81
C PHE A 450 4.19 -11.02 16.35
N TRP A 451 4.98 -10.01 16.02
CA TRP A 451 4.92 -9.28 14.75
C TRP A 451 6.25 -9.25 13.98
N GLN A 452 6.18 -9.22 12.66
CA GLN A 452 7.29 -8.90 11.77
C GLN A 452 6.89 -7.67 10.94
N GLY A 453 7.45 -6.50 11.25
CA GLY A 453 6.91 -5.25 10.71
C GLY A 453 5.40 -5.15 10.99
N ASP A 454 4.58 -5.10 9.94
CA ASP A 454 3.10 -5.06 10.01
C ASP A 454 2.40 -6.42 9.84
N LYS A 455 3.14 -7.54 9.82
CA LYS A 455 2.58 -8.90 9.72
C LYS A 455 2.52 -9.58 11.10
N LEU A 456 1.37 -10.12 11.48
CA LEU A 456 1.23 -10.95 12.67
C LEU A 456 1.81 -12.33 12.37
N ILE A 457 2.91 -12.71 13.01
CA ILE A 457 3.64 -13.93 12.67
C ILE A 457 3.56 -15.02 13.73
N ALA A 458 3.09 -14.73 14.94
CA ALA A 458 2.84 -15.78 15.94
C ALA A 458 1.75 -15.39 16.93
N GLU A 459 1.12 -16.42 17.48
CA GLU A 459 0.29 -16.32 18.67
C GLU A 459 0.72 -17.36 19.70
N HIS A 460 0.63 -17.00 20.98
CA HIS A 460 1.02 -17.86 22.09
C HIS A 460 0.01 -17.76 23.23
N HIS A 461 -0.38 -18.90 23.78
CA HIS A 461 -1.10 -19.03 25.04
C HIS A 461 -0.67 -20.33 25.73
N ALA A 462 -1.12 -20.54 26.98
CA ALA A 462 -0.56 -21.53 27.91
C ALA A 462 -0.41 -22.97 27.34
N ASP A 463 -1.30 -23.38 26.45
CA ASP A 463 -1.40 -24.72 25.88
C ASP A 463 -1.07 -24.78 24.38
N ARG A 464 -0.78 -23.65 23.72
CA ARG A 464 -0.59 -23.62 22.27
C ARG A 464 0.29 -22.48 21.78
N HIS A 465 1.16 -22.82 20.83
CA HIS A 465 1.92 -21.88 20.03
C HIS A 465 1.62 -22.12 18.56
N ARG A 466 1.43 -21.02 17.82
CA ARG A 466 1.31 -21.05 16.36
C ARG A 466 2.16 -19.95 15.76
N SER A 467 2.77 -20.25 14.61
CA SER A 467 3.41 -19.24 13.76
C SER A 467 2.77 -19.20 12.38
N TYR A 468 2.61 -18.01 11.81
CA TYR A 468 2.06 -17.77 10.48
C TYR A 468 3.17 -17.31 9.54
N LEU A 469 3.41 -18.08 8.49
CA LEU A 469 4.36 -17.75 7.44
C LEU A 469 3.61 -17.13 6.27
N TYR A 470 4.23 -16.14 5.65
CA TYR A 470 3.68 -15.43 4.50
C TYR A 470 4.61 -15.57 3.30
N GLU A 471 4.04 -15.44 2.11
CA GLU A 471 4.84 -15.22 0.90
C GLU A 471 5.76 -13.99 1.12
N PRO A 472 7.01 -14.01 0.62
CA PRO A 472 7.90 -12.87 0.72
C PRO A 472 7.24 -11.59 0.19
N ASP A 473 7.46 -10.47 0.89
CA ASP A 473 6.92 -9.14 0.54
C ASP A 473 5.39 -9.08 0.32
N SER A 474 4.64 -9.99 0.95
CA SER A 474 3.20 -10.15 0.79
C SER A 474 2.49 -10.43 2.11
N PHE A 475 1.16 -10.25 2.13
CA PHE A 475 0.26 -10.66 3.21
C PHE A 475 -0.48 -11.96 2.91
N ARG A 476 -0.19 -12.60 1.77
CA ARG A 476 -0.72 -13.92 1.40
C ARG A 476 -0.09 -14.99 2.30
N PRO A 477 -0.86 -15.73 3.10
CA PRO A 477 -0.29 -16.71 4.02
C PRO A 477 0.16 -17.96 3.26
N LEU A 478 1.35 -18.46 3.61
CA LEU A 478 2.04 -19.58 2.96
C LEU A 478 1.87 -20.88 3.75
N ALA A 479 2.12 -20.83 5.06
CA ALA A 479 1.98 -21.97 5.96
C ALA A 479 1.62 -21.54 7.39
N LEU A 480 0.87 -22.38 8.08
CA LEU A 480 0.63 -22.33 9.52
C LEU A 480 1.53 -23.38 10.18
N LEU A 481 2.31 -22.96 11.17
CA LEU A 481 3.12 -23.84 11.99
C LEU A 481 2.43 -24.01 13.35
N GLU A 482 2.14 -25.25 13.75
CA GLU A 482 1.58 -25.57 15.07
C GLU A 482 2.60 -26.30 15.93
N GLY A 483 2.75 -25.88 17.19
CA GLY A 483 3.76 -26.39 18.12
C GLY A 483 4.86 -25.37 18.39
N PHE A 484 5.69 -25.66 19.40
CA PHE A 484 6.75 -24.75 19.86
C PHE A 484 8.13 -25.29 19.50
N GLY A 485 8.88 -24.52 18.71
CA GLY A 485 10.26 -24.79 18.36
C GLY A 485 10.52 -25.99 17.44
N PRO A 486 11.80 -26.27 17.13
CA PRO A 486 12.16 -27.12 15.99
C PRO A 486 11.72 -28.59 16.06
N GLU A 487 11.62 -29.16 17.26
CA GLU A 487 11.28 -30.58 17.44
C GLU A 487 9.76 -30.82 17.48
N GLY A 488 8.99 -29.83 17.92
CA GLY A 488 7.55 -29.95 18.16
C GLY A 488 6.68 -29.38 17.04
N VAL A 489 7.27 -28.73 16.03
CA VAL A 489 6.54 -28.00 14.99
C VAL A 489 5.93 -28.92 13.93
N LYS A 490 4.69 -28.65 13.56
CA LYS A 490 3.96 -29.31 12.46
C LYS A 490 3.48 -28.26 11.45
N PRO A 491 3.84 -28.38 10.16
CA PRO A 491 3.37 -27.44 9.14
C PRO A 491 2.01 -27.85 8.56
N TYR A 492 1.18 -26.85 8.32
CA TYR A 492 -0.05 -26.91 7.53
C TYR A 492 0.05 -25.87 6.42
N TYR A 493 -0.42 -26.19 5.22
CA TYR A 493 -0.21 -25.38 4.03
C TYR A 493 -1.50 -24.67 3.64
N TYR A 494 -1.40 -23.35 3.41
CA TYR A 494 -2.54 -22.57 2.95
C TYR A 494 -2.77 -22.77 1.46
N GLN A 495 -4.02 -23.06 1.10
CA GLN A 495 -4.53 -23.07 -0.27
C GLN A 495 -5.43 -21.85 -0.42
N LEU A 496 -5.02 -20.93 -1.29
CA LEU A 496 -5.62 -19.60 -1.39
C LEU A 496 -6.51 -19.45 -2.63
N ASP A 497 -7.41 -18.47 -2.61
CA ASP A 497 -8.05 -17.98 -3.82
C ASP A 497 -7.20 -16.91 -4.55
N HIS A 498 -7.80 -16.28 -5.57
CA HIS A 498 -7.18 -15.23 -6.37
C HIS A 498 -6.79 -14.00 -5.52
N LEU A 499 -7.53 -13.68 -4.45
CA LEU A 499 -7.25 -12.59 -3.52
C LEU A 499 -6.20 -12.96 -2.47
N GLY A 500 -5.79 -14.23 -2.37
CA GLY A 500 -4.93 -14.67 -1.29
C GLY A 500 -5.69 -15.00 0.00
N THR A 501 -7.01 -15.21 -0.08
CA THR A 501 -7.84 -15.62 1.08
C THR A 501 -7.68 -17.12 1.32
N PRO A 502 -7.42 -17.56 2.56
CA PRO A 502 -7.41 -18.98 2.92
C PRO A 502 -8.72 -19.68 2.59
N GLN A 503 -8.68 -20.62 1.64
CA GLN A 503 -9.83 -21.48 1.29
C GLN A 503 -9.73 -22.84 1.98
N GLU A 504 -8.51 -23.40 2.08
CA GLU A 504 -8.19 -24.62 2.81
C GLU A 504 -6.84 -24.53 3.54
N LEU A 505 -6.69 -25.35 4.59
CA LEU A 505 -5.40 -25.77 5.13
C LEU A 505 -5.21 -27.26 4.91
N THR A 506 -4.04 -27.66 4.42
CA THR A 506 -3.71 -29.06 4.14
C THR A 506 -2.52 -29.55 4.96
N THR A 507 -2.54 -30.82 5.35
CA THR A 507 -1.39 -31.49 6.00
C THR A 507 -0.27 -31.77 4.99
N PRO A 508 0.93 -32.18 5.44
CA PRO A 508 1.99 -32.64 4.54
C PRO A 508 1.59 -33.78 3.61
N ASP A 509 0.68 -34.65 4.04
CA ASP A 509 0.16 -35.77 3.24
C ASP A 509 -0.93 -35.35 2.24
N GLY A 510 -1.31 -34.07 2.22
CA GLY A 510 -2.33 -33.53 1.32
C GLY A 510 -3.77 -33.64 1.83
N GLU A 511 -3.97 -34.11 3.08
CA GLU A 511 -5.30 -34.11 3.68
C GLU A 511 -5.77 -32.70 4.02
N ILE A 512 -7.03 -32.39 3.75
CA ILE A 512 -7.64 -31.12 4.18
C ILE A 512 -7.92 -31.18 5.68
N ALA A 513 -7.30 -30.28 6.43
CA ALA A 513 -7.47 -30.12 7.88
C ALA A 513 -8.47 -29.00 8.23
N TRP A 514 -8.66 -28.03 7.33
CA TRP A 514 -9.63 -26.94 7.48
C TRP A 514 -10.11 -26.48 6.11
N SER A 515 -11.40 -26.14 5.98
CA SER A 515 -12.03 -25.68 4.73
C SER A 515 -13.27 -24.84 5.04
N ALA A 516 -13.37 -23.64 4.45
CA ALA A 516 -14.44 -22.69 4.75
C ALA A 516 -15.16 -22.16 3.49
N HIS A 517 -16.44 -21.82 3.65
CA HIS A 517 -17.21 -21.00 2.70
C HIS A 517 -17.30 -19.58 3.22
N TYR A 518 -17.09 -18.61 2.34
CA TYR A 518 -17.11 -17.18 2.67
C TYR A 518 -18.28 -16.49 2.00
N ARG A 519 -18.91 -15.59 2.76
CA ARG A 519 -19.71 -14.49 2.23
C ARG A 519 -18.81 -13.50 1.50
N ALA A 520 -19.37 -12.72 0.58
CA ALA A 520 -18.62 -11.82 -0.28
C ALA A 520 -17.77 -10.78 0.47
N TYR A 521 -18.20 -10.36 1.66
CA TYR A 521 -17.49 -9.42 2.53
C TYR A 521 -16.66 -10.10 3.63
N GLY A 522 -16.34 -11.39 3.47
CA GLY A 522 -15.30 -12.08 4.25
C GLY A 522 -15.77 -12.80 5.51
N GLN A 523 -17.06 -12.73 5.86
CA GLN A 523 -17.61 -13.56 6.92
C GLN A 523 -17.60 -15.03 6.49
N ILE A 524 -17.18 -15.94 7.38
CA ILE A 524 -17.33 -17.38 7.12
C ILE A 524 -18.82 -17.73 7.29
N ALA A 525 -19.42 -18.27 6.23
CA ALA A 525 -20.80 -18.76 6.25
C ALA A 525 -20.90 -20.16 6.90
N ARG A 526 -19.95 -21.04 6.55
CA ARG A 526 -19.84 -22.39 7.14
C ARG A 526 -18.44 -22.97 6.99
N LEU A 527 -18.13 -23.97 7.79
CA LEU A 527 -16.94 -24.81 7.66
C LEU A 527 -17.33 -26.18 7.10
N ASP A 528 -16.62 -26.65 6.08
CA ASP A 528 -16.71 -28.03 5.59
C ASP A 528 -15.83 -28.96 6.43
N VAL A 529 -14.69 -28.45 6.89
CA VAL A 529 -13.72 -29.18 7.72
C VAL A 529 -13.16 -28.23 8.77
N GLY A 530 -13.03 -28.70 10.01
CA GLY A 530 -12.49 -27.94 11.14
C GLY A 530 -11.64 -28.80 12.09
N LYS A 531 -10.73 -29.63 11.56
CA LYS A 531 -9.80 -30.43 12.38
C LYS A 531 -8.76 -29.54 13.07
N ILE A 532 -8.42 -28.42 12.44
CA ILE A 532 -7.61 -27.34 13.00
C ILE A 532 -8.39 -26.04 12.88
N ASP A 533 -8.21 -25.14 13.84
CA ASP A 533 -8.75 -23.78 13.78
C ASP A 533 -7.83 -22.86 12.95
N ASN A 534 -8.39 -21.85 12.29
CA ASN A 534 -7.67 -20.87 11.48
C ASN A 534 -8.27 -19.47 11.69
N PRO A 535 -7.54 -18.54 12.31
CA PRO A 535 -8.03 -17.18 12.52
C PRO A 535 -7.78 -16.23 11.34
N LEU A 536 -6.90 -16.56 10.39
CA LEU A 536 -6.63 -15.66 9.25
C LEU A 536 -7.84 -15.57 8.31
N ARG A 537 -8.14 -14.35 7.83
CA ARG A 537 -9.27 -14.05 6.92
C ARG A 537 -8.72 -13.44 5.63
N PHE A 538 -9.30 -12.33 5.14
CA PHE A 538 -8.65 -11.58 4.08
C PHE A 538 -7.24 -11.16 4.48
N GLN A 539 -6.40 -10.83 3.49
CA GLN A 539 -5.03 -10.41 3.74
C GLN A 539 -4.98 -9.33 4.83
N GLY A 540 -4.11 -9.50 5.83
CA GLY A 540 -3.98 -8.60 6.99
C GLY A 540 -4.96 -8.83 8.14
N GLN A 541 -5.99 -9.66 7.94
CA GLN A 541 -7.08 -9.83 8.91
C GLN A 541 -6.93 -11.06 9.80
N TYR A 542 -7.17 -10.86 11.10
CA TYR A 542 -7.28 -11.90 12.13
C TYR A 542 -8.68 -11.90 12.75
N TYR A 543 -9.36 -13.04 12.76
CA TYR A 543 -10.70 -13.19 13.33
C TYR A 543 -10.69 -13.35 14.85
N ASP A 544 -11.46 -12.49 15.52
CA ASP A 544 -11.71 -12.55 16.95
C ASP A 544 -13.10 -13.14 17.21
N GLN A 545 -13.13 -14.41 17.61
CA GLN A 545 -14.36 -15.12 17.94
C GLN A 545 -15.19 -14.39 19.01
N GLU A 546 -14.51 -13.77 19.97
CA GLU A 546 -15.11 -13.03 21.08
C GLU A 546 -15.78 -11.71 20.68
N SER A 547 -15.61 -11.24 19.45
CA SER A 547 -16.30 -10.02 18.97
C SER A 547 -17.02 -10.23 17.65
N GLY A 548 -16.69 -11.29 16.90
CA GLY A 548 -17.10 -11.46 15.51
C GLY A 548 -16.36 -10.53 14.54
N LEU A 549 -15.48 -9.66 15.03
CA LEU A 549 -14.72 -8.71 14.24
C LEU A 549 -13.45 -9.35 13.67
N HIS A 550 -12.95 -8.72 12.61
CA HIS A 550 -11.65 -9.01 12.05
C HIS A 550 -10.71 -7.87 12.45
N TYR A 551 -9.74 -8.13 13.33
CA TYR A 551 -8.65 -7.20 13.57
C TYR A 551 -7.82 -7.05 12.29
N ASN A 552 -7.68 -5.83 11.78
CA ASN A 552 -6.98 -5.51 10.53
C ASN A 552 -5.98 -4.38 10.76
N ARG A 553 -4.84 -4.72 11.37
CA ARG A 553 -3.67 -3.88 11.71
C ARG A 553 -3.95 -2.53 12.36
N HIS A 554 -4.49 -1.56 11.63
CA HIS A 554 -4.84 -0.23 12.12
C HIS A 554 -6.31 -0.06 12.53
N ARG A 555 -7.21 -0.95 12.08
CA ARG A 555 -8.65 -0.86 12.36
C ARG A 555 -9.27 -2.23 12.65
N TYR A 556 -10.52 -2.22 13.14
CA TYR A 556 -11.34 -3.41 13.27
C TYR A 556 -12.41 -3.42 12.18
N TYR A 557 -12.47 -4.50 11.42
CA TYR A 557 -13.41 -4.71 10.33
C TYR A 557 -14.58 -5.56 10.80
N HIS A 558 -15.80 -5.13 10.50
CA HIS A 558 -17.03 -5.84 10.80
C HIS A 558 -17.54 -6.55 9.53
N PRO A 559 -17.27 -7.85 9.34
CA PRO A 559 -17.53 -8.54 8.08
C PRO A 559 -19.03 -8.65 7.75
N ASP A 560 -19.88 -8.67 8.78
CA ASP A 560 -21.33 -8.76 8.63
C ASP A 560 -21.98 -7.46 8.10
N ILE A 561 -21.29 -6.31 8.19
CA ILE A 561 -21.74 -5.04 7.56
C ILE A 561 -20.74 -4.48 6.55
N GLY A 562 -19.65 -5.20 6.28
CA GLY A 562 -18.66 -4.85 5.25
C GLY A 562 -17.92 -3.53 5.46
N ARG A 563 -17.70 -3.10 6.70
CA ARG A 563 -17.02 -1.81 7.01
C ARG A 563 -16.19 -1.82 8.29
N TYR A 564 -15.36 -0.80 8.45
CA TYR A 564 -14.59 -0.57 9.67
C TYR A 564 -15.41 0.11 10.76
N LEU A 565 -15.01 -0.12 12.02
CA LEU A 565 -15.63 0.49 13.21
C LEU A 565 -15.25 1.95 13.44
N THR A 566 -14.12 2.37 12.89
CA THR A 566 -13.53 3.71 13.09
C THR A 566 -13.22 4.34 11.73
N PRO A 567 -13.24 5.68 11.64
CA PRO A 567 -12.82 6.37 10.42
C PRO A 567 -11.36 6.05 10.09
N ASP A 568 -11.02 6.12 8.80
CA ASP A 568 -9.65 5.90 8.34
C ASP A 568 -8.70 6.94 8.96
N PRO A 569 -7.66 6.51 9.71
CA PRO A 569 -6.76 7.44 10.39
C PRO A 569 -5.86 8.22 9.42
N VAL A 570 -5.77 7.83 8.13
CA VAL A 570 -5.10 8.63 7.09
C VAL A 570 -6.07 9.53 6.29
N LYS A 571 -7.34 9.62 6.71
CA LYS A 571 -8.35 10.57 6.20
C LYS A 571 -8.56 10.43 4.69
N LEU A 572 -8.54 11.52 3.91
CA LEU A 572 -8.75 11.48 2.45
C LEU A 572 -7.75 10.60 1.70
N ALA A 573 -6.58 10.33 2.29
CA ALA A 573 -5.65 9.36 1.73
C ALA A 573 -6.29 7.96 1.66
N GLY A 574 -7.06 7.59 2.69
CA GLY A 574 -7.82 6.34 2.78
C GLY A 574 -8.98 6.21 1.78
N GLY A 575 -9.34 7.32 1.13
CA GLY A 575 -10.52 7.45 0.27
C GLY A 575 -11.55 8.44 0.83
N ILE A 576 -12.58 8.72 0.02
CA ILE A 576 -13.66 9.66 0.37
C ILE A 576 -14.59 9.08 1.45
N ASN A 577 -14.82 7.76 1.44
CA ASN A 577 -15.62 7.09 2.47
C ASN A 577 -14.72 6.57 3.60
N ALA A 578 -14.75 7.23 4.74
CA ALA A 578 -13.84 6.96 5.85
C ALA A 578 -14.02 5.57 6.52
N TYR A 579 -15.16 4.89 6.33
CA TYR A 579 -15.45 3.60 6.97
C TYR A 579 -15.37 2.41 5.99
N GLN A 580 -15.12 2.68 4.70
CA GLN A 580 -15.09 1.65 3.67
C GLN A 580 -13.91 0.69 3.84
N TYR A 581 -14.15 -0.61 3.61
CA TYR A 581 -13.09 -1.61 3.50
C TYR A 581 -12.29 -1.44 2.20
N VAL A 582 -12.96 -1.66 1.07
CA VAL A 582 -12.42 -1.48 -0.28
C VAL A 582 -13.56 -1.11 -1.25
N PRO A 583 -13.25 -0.58 -2.45
CA PRO A 583 -14.26 -0.33 -3.49
C PRO A 583 -15.02 -1.58 -3.95
N ASN A 584 -14.32 -2.72 -4.06
CA ASN A 584 -14.91 -3.99 -4.49
C ASN A 584 -14.18 -5.19 -3.84
N PRO A 585 -14.84 -5.95 -2.94
CA PRO A 585 -14.17 -7.00 -2.16
C PRO A 585 -13.77 -8.24 -2.97
N THR A 586 -14.23 -8.38 -4.22
CA THR A 586 -13.86 -9.52 -5.08
C THR A 586 -12.55 -9.31 -5.84
N GLY A 587 -12.01 -8.08 -5.88
CA GLY A 587 -10.77 -7.75 -6.61
C GLY A 587 -9.75 -6.94 -5.82
N TRP A 588 -10.14 -6.43 -4.66
CA TRP A 588 -9.33 -5.50 -3.86
C TRP A 588 -9.09 -6.05 -2.46
N VAL A 589 -7.97 -5.66 -1.86
CA VAL A 589 -7.59 -6.02 -0.49
C VAL A 589 -7.07 -4.79 0.24
N ASP A 590 -7.24 -4.75 1.56
CA ASP A 590 -6.65 -3.71 2.43
C ASP A 590 -5.92 -4.38 3.60
N PRO A 591 -4.66 -4.81 3.41
CA PRO A 591 -3.94 -5.56 4.44
C PRO A 591 -3.51 -4.75 5.66
N LEU A 592 -3.57 -3.42 5.57
CA LEU A 592 -3.19 -2.53 6.67
C LEU A 592 -4.39 -1.93 7.38
N GLY A 593 -5.56 -2.00 6.77
CA GLY A 593 -6.71 -1.25 7.26
C GLY A 593 -6.57 0.25 7.04
N LEU A 594 -5.96 0.71 5.94
CA LEU A 594 -5.69 2.14 5.65
C LEU A 594 -6.03 2.57 4.21
N SER A 595 -6.72 1.71 3.45
CA SER A 595 -7.15 1.91 2.04
C SER A 595 -6.38 2.98 1.24
N PHE A 596 -5.15 2.68 0.81
CA PHE A 596 -4.44 3.51 -0.18
C PHE A 596 -4.07 2.65 -1.40
N ASN A 597 -4.95 2.61 -2.40
CA ASN A 597 -4.75 2.01 -3.73
C ASN A 597 -4.01 0.66 -3.79
N CYS A 598 -4.70 -0.46 -3.53
CA CYS A 598 -4.15 -1.79 -3.85
C CYS A 598 -5.20 -2.73 -4.50
N PRO A 599 -5.28 -2.76 -5.84
CA PRO A 599 -5.60 -4.00 -6.54
C PRO A 599 -4.53 -5.04 -6.17
N GLY A 600 -4.95 -6.28 -5.91
CA GLY A 600 -4.10 -7.34 -5.36
C GLY A 600 -2.73 -7.44 -6.00
N LEU A 601 -1.70 -7.60 -5.16
CA LEU A 601 -0.31 -7.86 -5.51
C LEU A 601 -0.22 -8.84 -6.70
N GLY A 602 0.17 -8.30 -7.86
CA GLY A 602 0.34 -9.05 -9.11
C GLY A 602 0.42 -8.18 -10.35
N THR A 603 -0.25 -7.03 -10.37
CA THR A 603 -0.06 -6.04 -11.44
C THR A 603 -0.10 -4.64 -10.83
N LYS A 604 0.85 -3.78 -11.23
CA LYS A 604 0.52 -2.36 -11.31
C LYS A 604 -0.71 -2.29 -12.22
N SER A 605 -1.91 -2.22 -11.67
CA SER A 605 -3.05 -1.88 -12.51
C SER A 605 -2.68 -0.61 -13.26
N PRO A 606 -2.81 -0.55 -14.60
CA PRO A 606 -2.55 0.68 -15.35
C PRO A 606 -3.51 1.81 -14.94
N THR A 607 -4.56 1.51 -14.16
CA THR A 607 -5.61 2.46 -13.76
C THR A 607 -5.21 3.25 -12.51
N CYS A 608 -4.24 4.14 -12.69
CA CYS A 608 -4.06 5.45 -12.03
C CYS A 608 -2.59 5.88 -12.16
N SER A 609 -2.03 5.75 -13.36
CA SER A 609 -1.08 6.77 -13.79
C SER A 609 -1.92 7.80 -14.53
N SER A 610 -2.15 8.97 -13.94
CA SER A 610 -2.48 10.14 -14.77
C SER A 610 -1.47 10.17 -15.92
N PRO A 611 -1.86 10.56 -17.17
CA PRO A 611 -0.92 10.66 -18.27
C PRO A 611 0.30 11.43 -17.76
N ALA A 612 1.44 10.75 -17.75
CA ALA A 612 2.63 11.22 -17.08
C ALA A 612 2.95 12.63 -17.58
N GLU A 613 2.76 13.63 -16.71
CA GLU A 613 3.66 14.78 -16.77
C GLU A 613 5.08 14.23 -16.54
N PRO A 614 6.08 14.70 -17.31
CA PRO A 614 7.42 14.12 -17.29
C PRO A 614 7.90 13.97 -15.85
N ASP A 615 8.24 12.73 -15.48
CA ASP A 615 8.57 12.29 -14.12
C ASP A 615 9.26 13.40 -13.32
N ILE A 616 8.50 14.07 -12.44
CA ILE A 616 9.12 14.81 -11.35
C ILE A 616 9.60 13.72 -10.40
N PRO A 617 10.92 13.56 -10.21
CA PRO A 617 11.45 12.44 -9.46
C PRO A 617 10.98 12.52 -8.02
N ASN A 618 10.42 11.44 -7.48
CA ASN A 618 10.04 11.34 -6.06
C ASN A 618 11.27 11.18 -5.13
N ILE A 619 12.47 11.52 -5.62
CA ILE A 619 13.74 11.40 -4.92
C ILE A 619 14.17 12.79 -4.45
N SER A 620 14.51 12.90 -3.16
CA SER A 620 15.04 14.15 -2.60
C SER A 620 16.40 14.51 -3.21
N ARG A 621 16.79 15.79 -3.19
CA ARG A 621 18.13 16.22 -3.62
C ARG A 621 19.25 15.40 -2.95
N ARG A 622 19.10 15.06 -1.66
CA ARG A 622 20.07 14.20 -0.96
C ARG A 622 20.07 12.76 -1.49
N GLY A 623 18.89 12.24 -1.84
CA GLY A 623 18.73 10.92 -2.45
C GLY A 623 19.43 10.82 -3.81
N ALA A 624 19.18 11.78 -4.70
CA ALA A 624 19.79 11.81 -6.03
C ALA A 624 21.32 11.97 -5.98
N PHE A 625 21.83 12.78 -5.03
CA PHE A 625 23.27 12.89 -4.81
C PHE A 625 23.91 11.58 -4.33
N ARG A 626 23.21 10.85 -3.44
CA ARG A 626 23.66 9.53 -2.98
C ARG A 626 23.61 8.50 -4.10
N GLU A 627 22.58 8.53 -4.93
CA GLU A 627 22.47 7.67 -6.11
C GLU A 627 23.62 7.91 -7.09
N ALA A 628 23.92 9.17 -7.41
CA ALA A 628 25.08 9.52 -8.24
C ALA A 628 26.40 8.99 -7.66
N LYS A 629 26.59 9.08 -6.34
CA LYS A 629 27.75 8.48 -5.67
C LYS A 629 27.79 6.96 -5.79
N ARG A 630 26.63 6.30 -5.63
CA ARG A 630 26.51 4.83 -5.67
C ARG A 630 26.89 4.29 -7.04
N ASP A 631 26.28 4.83 -8.08
CA ASP A 631 26.51 4.39 -9.46
C ASP A 631 27.95 4.68 -9.90
N ALA A 632 28.51 5.80 -9.44
CA ALA A 632 29.91 6.15 -9.71
C ALA A 632 30.92 5.31 -8.91
N ASN A 633 30.50 4.38 -8.05
CA ASN A 633 31.34 3.64 -7.10
C ASN A 633 32.16 4.55 -6.16
N ILE A 634 31.57 5.66 -5.71
CA ILE A 634 32.14 6.56 -4.71
C ILE A 634 31.62 6.14 -3.32
N PRO A 635 32.49 5.74 -2.37
CA PRO A 635 32.09 5.43 -1.00
C PRO A 635 31.22 6.54 -0.40
N MET A 636 30.11 6.16 0.24
CA MET A 636 29.16 7.13 0.80
C MET A 636 29.80 8.04 1.85
N SER A 637 30.81 7.54 2.58
CA SER A 637 31.61 8.27 3.57
C SER A 637 32.64 9.24 2.96
N GLN A 638 33.03 9.05 1.69
CA GLN A 638 34.02 9.90 1.04
C GLN A 638 33.49 11.35 0.88
N GLN A 639 34.26 12.32 1.37
CA GLN A 639 34.03 13.74 1.15
C GLN A 639 34.58 14.17 -0.22
N PRO A 640 34.04 15.23 -0.86
CA PRO A 640 34.63 15.75 -2.08
C PRO A 640 36.09 16.15 -1.90
N ASP A 641 36.87 16.00 -2.96
CA ASP A 641 38.24 16.47 -3.03
C ASP A 641 38.26 17.99 -2.75
N LYS A 642 39.29 18.44 -2.04
CA LYS A 642 39.49 19.88 -1.81
C LYS A 642 40.05 20.52 -3.06
N VAL A 643 39.41 21.59 -3.51
CA VAL A 643 39.82 22.40 -4.67
C VAL A 643 40.17 23.79 -4.17
N ALA A 644 41.33 24.32 -4.59
CA ALA A 644 41.72 25.69 -4.29
C ALA A 644 40.88 26.68 -5.13
N ASP A 645 40.21 27.62 -4.46
CA ASP A 645 39.43 28.67 -5.12
C ASP A 645 40.37 29.65 -5.84
N ALA A 646 40.29 29.70 -7.18
CA ALA A 646 41.23 30.46 -8.02
C ALA A 646 41.26 31.98 -7.76
N LYS A 647 40.29 32.54 -7.01
CA LYS A 647 40.23 33.96 -6.67
C LYS A 647 40.67 34.26 -5.24
N SER A 648 40.44 33.34 -4.30
CA SER A 648 40.68 33.56 -2.87
C SER A 648 41.79 32.69 -2.27
N GLY A 649 42.29 31.68 -3.00
CA GLY A 649 43.31 30.74 -2.51
C GLY A 649 42.82 29.77 -1.42
N LEU A 650 41.56 29.89 -0.99
CA LEU A 650 40.97 29.04 0.04
C LEU A 650 40.61 27.66 -0.52
N GLU A 651 40.96 26.61 0.22
CA GLU A 651 40.52 25.24 -0.08
C GLU A 651 39.02 25.08 0.22
N LYS A 652 38.24 24.67 -0.78
CA LYS A 652 36.82 24.35 -0.64
C LYS A 652 36.54 22.93 -1.13
N GLN A 653 35.54 22.27 -0.57
CA GLN A 653 35.08 20.94 -1.03
C GLN A 653 34.12 21.02 -2.22
N TYR A 654 34.09 22.15 -2.93
CA TYR A 654 33.34 22.33 -4.16
C TYR A 654 33.93 23.49 -4.98
N GLY A 655 33.91 23.33 -6.29
CA GLY A 655 34.09 24.42 -7.24
C GLY A 655 32.76 25.14 -7.50
N THR A 656 32.84 26.37 -8.01
CA THR A 656 31.66 27.10 -8.51
C THR A 656 31.83 27.35 -10.01
N VAL A 657 30.86 26.92 -10.81
CA VAL A 657 30.88 27.06 -12.27
C VAL A 657 29.63 27.77 -12.77
N LYS A 658 29.76 28.54 -13.86
CA LYS A 658 28.61 29.16 -14.53
C LYS A 658 27.82 28.09 -15.28
N MET A 659 26.52 28.04 -15.05
CA MET A 659 25.63 27.16 -15.79
C MET A 659 25.47 27.69 -17.21
N SER A 660 25.58 26.81 -18.20
CA SER A 660 25.44 27.18 -19.61
C SER A 660 24.73 26.09 -20.40
N ASP A 661 24.06 26.49 -21.46
CA ASP A 661 23.35 25.58 -22.36
C ASP A 661 24.33 24.78 -23.25
N ILE A 662 23.77 23.95 -24.14
CA ILE A 662 24.53 23.14 -25.10
C ILE A 662 25.34 23.98 -26.09
N ASN A 663 24.95 25.25 -26.30
CA ASN A 663 25.62 26.22 -27.17
C ASN A 663 26.57 27.16 -26.40
N GLN A 664 26.89 26.83 -25.13
CA GLN A 664 27.77 27.58 -24.23
C GLN A 664 27.27 28.98 -23.81
N ARG A 665 25.98 29.29 -24.02
CA ARG A 665 25.39 30.53 -23.52
C ARG A 665 25.10 30.40 -22.04
N SER A 666 25.38 31.43 -21.26
CA SER A 666 25.12 31.41 -19.80
C SER A 666 23.62 31.37 -19.54
N ILE A 667 23.20 30.47 -18.66
CA ILE A 667 21.81 30.39 -18.21
C ILE A 667 21.61 31.47 -17.16
N LEU A 668 20.66 32.37 -17.39
CA LEU A 668 20.40 33.52 -16.54
C LEU A 668 19.31 33.20 -15.51
N ASP A 669 19.41 33.78 -14.31
CA ASP A 669 18.37 33.75 -13.30
C ASP A 669 17.22 34.73 -13.62
N SER A 670 16.19 34.78 -12.77
CA SER A 670 15.04 35.67 -12.94
C SER A 670 15.38 37.17 -12.90
N LEU A 671 16.62 37.52 -12.54
CA LEU A 671 17.15 38.89 -12.51
C LEU A 671 18.14 39.15 -13.66
N GLY A 672 18.27 38.23 -14.61
CA GLY A 672 19.14 38.36 -15.78
C GLY A 672 20.63 38.14 -15.51
N LYS A 673 21.01 37.58 -14.35
CA LYS A 673 22.42 37.29 -14.01
C LYS A 673 22.79 35.84 -14.28
N PRO A 674 24.04 35.52 -14.67
CA PRO A 674 24.48 34.14 -14.85
C PRO A 674 24.29 33.29 -13.59
N THR A 675 23.56 32.19 -13.73
CA THR A 675 23.34 31.22 -12.65
C THR A 675 24.64 30.46 -12.39
N ASN A 676 25.14 30.54 -11.16
CA ASN A 676 26.29 29.76 -10.72
C ASN A 676 25.83 28.51 -9.99
N THR A 677 26.58 27.43 -10.15
CA THR A 677 26.31 26.18 -9.45
C THR A 677 27.56 25.50 -8.90
N ARG A 678 27.34 24.61 -7.94
CA ARG A 678 28.39 23.85 -7.28
C ARG A 678 28.75 22.62 -8.10
N VAL A 679 30.05 22.34 -8.20
CA VAL A 679 30.59 21.10 -8.73
C VAL A 679 31.47 20.44 -7.67
N TYR A 680 31.21 19.17 -7.38
CA TYR A 680 31.95 18.38 -6.41
C TYR A 680 32.85 17.43 -7.16
N GLN A 681 34.15 17.43 -6.84
CA GLN A 681 35.12 16.52 -7.42
C GLN A 681 35.32 15.33 -6.49
N TYR A 682 35.43 14.12 -7.05
CA TYR A 682 35.76 12.91 -6.32
C TYR A 682 36.81 12.10 -7.07
N THR A 683 37.91 11.77 -6.39
CA THR A 683 38.87 10.78 -6.85
C THR A 683 38.40 9.38 -6.43
N ARG A 684 38.13 8.49 -7.40
CA ARG A 684 37.65 7.12 -7.18
C ARG A 684 38.78 6.18 -6.81
N ALA A 685 38.45 5.00 -6.30
CA ALA A 685 39.44 3.99 -5.87
C ALA A 685 40.36 3.52 -7.01
N ASP A 686 39.90 3.59 -8.26
CA ASP A 686 40.67 3.29 -9.47
C ASP A 686 41.58 4.47 -9.93
N GLY A 687 41.63 5.57 -9.17
CA GLY A 687 42.38 6.78 -9.48
C GLY A 687 41.69 7.72 -10.48
N SER A 688 40.53 7.33 -11.05
CA SER A 688 39.79 8.19 -11.97
C SER A 688 39.02 9.28 -11.22
N ILE A 689 38.96 10.48 -11.82
CA ILE A 689 38.30 11.63 -11.20
C ILE A 689 36.98 11.92 -11.89
N VAL A 690 35.92 12.06 -11.10
CA VAL A 690 34.58 12.40 -11.56
C VAL A 690 34.06 13.67 -10.89
N LEU A 691 33.16 14.34 -11.59
CA LEU A 691 32.50 15.56 -11.18
C LEU A 691 31.01 15.28 -11.01
N ILE A 692 30.46 15.66 -9.86
CA ILE A 692 29.02 15.74 -9.64
C ILE A 692 28.65 17.22 -9.62
N GLN A 693 28.02 17.70 -10.69
CA GLN A 693 27.58 19.08 -10.79
C GLN A 693 26.11 19.20 -10.40
N ASP A 694 25.80 20.17 -9.56
CA ASP A 694 24.45 20.46 -9.11
C ASP A 694 23.71 21.28 -10.18
N HIS A 695 22.55 20.86 -10.67
CA HIS A 695 21.67 21.67 -11.51
C HIS A 695 20.35 21.95 -10.79
N SER A 696 20.41 22.30 -9.50
CA SER A 696 19.24 22.60 -8.66
C SER A 696 18.33 23.68 -9.25
N ALA A 697 18.87 24.63 -10.00
CA ALA A 697 18.07 25.66 -10.67
C ALA A 697 17.21 25.10 -11.83
N GLY A 698 17.54 23.91 -12.35
CA GLY A 698 17.04 23.42 -13.64
C GLY A 698 17.48 24.35 -14.78
N HIS A 699 17.13 24.04 -16.03
CA HIS A 699 17.27 24.98 -17.12
C HIS A 699 16.29 24.72 -18.24
N VAL A 700 15.82 25.84 -18.80
CA VAL A 700 14.90 25.91 -19.93
C VAL A 700 15.72 26.31 -21.15
N PHE A 701 15.68 25.49 -22.20
CA PHE A 701 16.47 25.72 -23.42
C PHE A 701 15.79 26.69 -24.39
N GLY A 702 14.54 27.09 -24.10
CA GLY A 702 13.83 28.15 -24.83
C GLY A 702 13.23 27.72 -26.18
N ASP A 703 13.13 26.41 -26.44
CA ASP A 703 12.48 25.87 -27.64
C ASP A 703 10.95 25.88 -27.50
N THR A 704 10.20 26.16 -28.56
CA THR A 704 8.73 26.30 -28.56
C THR A 704 7.99 25.03 -28.13
N ASN A 705 8.68 23.88 -28.16
CA ASN A 705 8.14 22.57 -27.77
C ASN A 705 8.72 22.05 -26.44
N LYS A 706 9.44 22.86 -25.66
CA LYS A 706 10.13 22.45 -24.40
C LYS A 706 11.12 21.30 -24.58
N LYS A 707 11.57 21.04 -25.81
CA LYS A 707 12.49 19.95 -26.12
C LYS A 707 13.85 20.23 -25.52
N GLY A 708 14.29 19.34 -24.63
CA GLY A 708 15.56 19.47 -23.93
C GLY A 708 15.45 20.09 -22.54
N ASP A 709 14.33 20.68 -22.13
CA ASP A 709 14.18 21.27 -20.79
C ASP A 709 14.48 20.25 -19.69
N GLN A 710 15.37 20.60 -18.76
CA GLN A 710 15.76 19.73 -17.67
C GLN A 710 15.33 20.33 -16.33
N GLY A 711 14.56 19.56 -15.56
CA GLY A 711 14.25 19.84 -14.16
C GLY A 711 15.50 19.82 -13.27
N ALA A 712 15.33 19.99 -11.96
CA ALA A 712 16.47 19.95 -11.05
C ALA A 712 17.09 18.55 -11.01
N HIS A 713 18.42 18.48 -11.18
CA HIS A 713 19.15 17.21 -11.22
C HIS A 713 20.62 17.38 -10.84
N PHE A 714 21.33 16.28 -10.59
CA PHE A 714 22.79 16.26 -10.62
C PHE A 714 23.29 15.68 -11.93
N ASN A 715 24.36 16.24 -12.45
CA ASN A 715 25.04 15.78 -13.66
C ASN A 715 26.36 15.12 -13.26
N LEU A 716 26.55 13.84 -13.60
CA LEU A 716 27.77 13.09 -13.27
C LEU A 716 28.64 12.94 -14.53
N ARG A 717 29.89 13.43 -14.48
CA ARG A 717 30.78 13.48 -15.65
C ARG A 717 32.23 13.14 -15.27
N PRO A 718 33.05 12.56 -16.16
CA PRO A 718 34.50 12.44 -15.93
C PRO A 718 35.20 13.79 -16.08
N ILE A 719 36.26 14.05 -15.30
CA ILE A 719 36.96 15.35 -15.31
C ILE A 719 37.58 15.70 -16.67
N ALA A 720 37.97 14.68 -17.46
CA ALA A 720 38.60 14.86 -18.77
C ALA A 720 37.65 15.43 -19.83
N THR A 721 36.34 15.17 -19.68
CA THR A 721 35.28 15.66 -20.59
C THR A 721 34.11 16.16 -19.76
N PRO A 722 34.27 17.28 -19.04
CA PRO A 722 33.39 17.69 -17.93
C PRO A 722 32.01 18.17 -18.39
N ARG A 723 31.77 18.32 -19.70
CA ARG A 723 30.48 18.76 -20.26
C ARG A 723 29.69 17.63 -20.94
N THR A 724 30.36 16.74 -21.65
CA THR A 724 29.72 15.78 -22.58
C THR A 724 30.08 14.33 -22.32
N GLY A 725 31.07 14.04 -21.46
CA GLY A 725 31.47 12.65 -21.21
C GLY A 725 30.47 11.90 -20.36
N SER A 726 30.34 10.60 -20.54
CA SER A 726 29.56 9.74 -19.66
C SER A 726 30.49 8.87 -18.82
N VAL A 727 30.04 8.49 -17.62
CA VAL A 727 30.76 7.51 -16.79
C VAL A 727 30.09 6.14 -17.01
N PRO A 728 30.82 5.10 -17.46
CA PRO A 728 30.22 3.79 -17.73
C PRO A 728 29.46 3.23 -16.53
N GLY A 729 28.26 2.68 -16.77
CA GLY A 729 27.40 2.12 -15.72
C GLY A 729 26.63 3.14 -14.88
N THR A 730 26.63 4.42 -15.27
CA THR A 730 25.96 5.51 -14.54
C THR A 730 24.92 6.21 -15.40
N LYS A 731 24.04 6.99 -14.76
CA LYS A 731 23.09 7.88 -15.46
C LYS A 731 23.79 9.20 -15.75
N ASP A 732 23.46 9.80 -16.89
CA ASP A 732 23.92 11.16 -17.22
C ASP A 732 23.32 12.21 -16.28
N HIS A 733 22.05 12.04 -15.91
CA HIS A 733 21.30 12.96 -15.06
C HIS A 733 20.63 12.20 -13.91
N TYR A 734 20.77 12.72 -12.69
CA TYR A 734 20.16 12.24 -11.47
C TYR A 734 19.11 13.25 -11.00
N PRO A 735 17.87 13.17 -11.50
CA PRO A 735 16.89 14.20 -11.26
C PRO A 735 16.37 14.11 -9.82
N PHE A 736 16.00 15.26 -9.24
CA PHE A 736 15.41 15.33 -7.90
C PHE A 736 14.29 16.37 -7.81
N ARG A 737 13.38 16.17 -6.85
CA ARG A 737 12.35 17.17 -6.51
C ARG A 737 13.01 18.44 -5.96
N LYS A 738 12.74 19.60 -6.58
CA LYS A 738 13.03 20.91 -5.97
C LYS A 738 12.25 21.01 -4.66
N LYS A 739 12.91 21.42 -3.57
CA LYS A 739 12.17 21.95 -2.42
C LYS A 739 11.42 23.18 -2.93
N LYS A 740 10.09 23.16 -2.82
CA LYS A 740 9.26 24.35 -3.07
C LYS A 740 9.55 25.37 -1.99
#